data_AF-A0A0K1JGY0-F1
#
_entry.id   AF-A0A0K1JGY0-F1
#
_cell.length_a   1.000
_cell.length_b   1.000
_cell.length_c   1.000
_cell.angle_alpha   90.00
_cell.angle_beta   90.00
_cell.angle_gamma   90.00
#
_symmetry.space_group_name_H-M   'P 1'
#
loop_
_entity.id
_entity.type
_entity.pdbx_description
1 polymer ?
#
loop_
_entity_poly.entity_id
_entity_poly.type
_entity_poly.pdbx_seq_one_letter_code
_entity_poly.pdbx_strand_id
1 'polypeptide(L)'
;MWLGRILLLAAIWSLVSIPFKHRGLPTVVSDGFELLNIPADPSLFVVALLLTLSGAVRRRFRMAHIVTVIVMVLSVLEQVRWIIEVIRSPGFEGNPYHGFARRWWEWRNELPLNVLALGAGLVVLVLVVRSYPAFTARLAQGSRRTALAVLAAGLLLSAVATTLLTFVFPRTLSGPVEKVAWSVRAAFGVSTPPDEPGFRGHLGHHWIYGLAGLISAGALVLAILVFWRSGRAAQHQDAEEELAVRRLLLEHGEADSLGYFATRRDKSVVFSPDGRAAVTYRVEGSVSVASADPIGRHGSWAGAIHAWLADCRVHGWYAAVLSSSEEGTKEYVDAGLRAFALGDEAIIDVDRFSLRGRTMRPVRQAVTRITRAGYTTRVRRHSELSPTELAQVGELAQRWRGNETERGFSMALNRLGDPADGRCVVITAHDAAGQIRGFLSFVPWGARGLSLDLMRRDRDAENGLNEYLVAQLVEAAPGIGVRRISLNFAVFRNVFSAADQVGAGPITKATDAFLSFASRFYQLETLYRSNDKYQPQWVPRLLCYDPALTVARAGIAMGVAEGFLPTLGPRFLVGPKVSDVQPPRAEGSFVDRVREQERRLLTPTAPIAALTEQQRVRRDKLERWEATGREGYPVGVRRTHRVAELREAYDGLTPSRRTPTRVSVAGRVRAIRDLGGVSFVVLDDEGARIQAMTTADETPQGVRRAWDQVIDLGDLISVTGTVATSRSGELSVLVQEWDLAAKCLSPMPDLHATLADDARTRQRALDLIVTPGSLDLLRQRSRGVRAMREAFETREFTEVETPVLQAVHGGAAARPFRTHINAYDMDLYLRIAPELYLKRLCVGGMQRVFELGRNFRNEGVDATHNPEFTSLEAYAAYGDYNTMRELTREVLLEVATAVNGAPVARRPEGDVDLSAVWPVVPVHAAVSEATGTTLTSASPREEVAAVCRAQGVSVAPAATAGMLVVDLYEALVEKQTTFPTFYTDFPLETSPLTRQHREDPALAERWDLVAFGAEIGTAYSELIDPVDQRRRLAEQSMSAAAGDLEAMQLDESFLSALEFAMPPTGGLGLGVDRAIMMLLGANIRATLAFPFVRPQQ
;
A
#
# COMPACT_ATOMS: atom_id res chain seq x y z
N MET A 1 17.97 -11.20 -31.09
CA MET A 1 16.80 -10.35 -31.45
C MET A 1 16.90 -9.83 -32.89
N TRP A 2 17.96 -9.11 -33.27
CA TRP A 2 18.16 -8.59 -34.64
C TRP A 2 18.09 -9.66 -35.74
N LEU A 3 18.83 -10.76 -35.60
CA LEU A 3 18.78 -11.88 -36.56
C LEU A 3 17.35 -12.40 -36.80
N GLY A 4 16.56 -12.56 -35.75
CA GLY A 4 15.16 -12.97 -35.87
C GLY A 4 14.23 -11.90 -36.47
N ARG A 5 14.62 -10.62 -36.52
CA ARG A 5 13.89 -9.59 -37.29
C ARG A 5 14.26 -9.65 -38.76
N ILE A 6 15.55 -9.83 -39.07
CA ILE A 6 16.04 -9.95 -40.44
C ILE A 6 15.44 -11.19 -41.12
N LEU A 7 15.42 -12.34 -40.45
CA LEU A 7 14.76 -13.56 -40.96
C LEU A 7 13.25 -13.34 -41.22
N LEU A 8 12.56 -12.57 -40.38
CA LEU A 8 11.14 -12.24 -40.61
C LEU A 8 10.97 -11.37 -41.86
N LEU A 9 11.82 -10.35 -42.02
CA LEU A 9 11.79 -9.47 -43.19
C LEU A 9 12.10 -10.25 -44.48
N ALA A 10 13.09 -11.14 -44.45
CA ALA A 10 13.42 -12.03 -45.56
C ALA A 10 12.24 -12.95 -45.92
N ALA A 11 11.50 -13.45 -44.92
CA ALA A 11 10.33 -14.28 -45.15
C ALA A 11 9.15 -13.49 -45.76
N ILE A 12 8.87 -12.28 -45.25
CA ILE A 12 7.86 -11.38 -45.81
C ILE A 12 8.21 -11.04 -47.26
N TRP A 13 9.48 -10.72 -47.51
CA TRP A 13 9.98 -10.45 -48.85
C TRP A 13 9.79 -11.65 -49.78
N SER A 14 10.23 -12.83 -49.36
CA SER A 14 10.09 -14.10 -50.10
C SER A 14 8.63 -14.42 -50.45
N LEU A 15 7.66 -14.00 -49.61
CA LEU A 15 6.23 -14.19 -49.85
C LEU A 15 5.70 -13.17 -50.86
N VAL A 16 6.07 -11.91 -50.71
CA VAL A 16 5.65 -10.81 -51.59
C VAL A 16 6.27 -10.93 -52.98
N SER A 17 7.44 -11.56 -53.12
CA SER A 17 8.14 -11.74 -54.39
C SER A 17 7.60 -12.88 -55.26
N ILE A 18 6.81 -13.81 -54.71
CA ILE A 18 6.23 -14.97 -55.44
C ILE A 18 5.46 -14.58 -56.73
N PRO A 19 4.53 -13.60 -56.71
CA PRO A 19 3.78 -13.21 -57.90
C PRO A 19 4.65 -12.54 -58.97
N PHE A 20 5.80 -12.01 -58.58
CA PHE A 20 6.69 -11.21 -59.42
C PHE A 20 7.98 -11.95 -59.78
N LYS A 21 8.10 -13.25 -59.49
CA LYS A 21 9.33 -14.04 -59.66
C LYS A 21 9.95 -14.01 -61.07
N HIS A 22 9.18 -13.62 -62.08
CA HIS A 22 9.62 -13.49 -63.48
C HIS A 22 10.07 -12.05 -63.85
N ARG A 23 10.04 -11.10 -62.91
CA ARG A 23 10.53 -9.73 -63.06
C ARG A 23 11.87 -9.59 -62.37
N GLY A 24 12.74 -8.73 -62.90
CA GLY A 24 14.10 -8.54 -62.36
C GLY A 24 14.23 -7.55 -61.19
N LEU A 25 13.14 -6.98 -60.68
CA LEU A 25 13.16 -6.15 -59.47
C LEU A 25 13.22 -7.02 -58.19
N PRO A 26 12.43 -8.12 -58.10
CA PRO A 26 12.54 -9.08 -57.00
C PRO A 26 13.94 -9.63 -56.71
N THR A 27 14.72 -9.91 -57.76
CA THR A 27 16.07 -10.47 -57.65
C THR A 27 17.04 -9.51 -56.94
N VAL A 28 16.96 -8.20 -57.20
CA VAL A 28 17.82 -7.16 -56.59
C VAL A 28 17.73 -7.14 -55.07
N VAL A 29 16.52 -7.29 -54.53
CA VAL A 29 16.30 -7.23 -53.07
C VAL A 29 16.61 -8.58 -52.43
N SER A 30 16.37 -9.70 -53.13
CA SER A 30 16.81 -11.04 -52.69
C SER A 30 18.34 -11.11 -52.60
N ASP A 31 19.07 -10.54 -53.56
CA ASP A 31 20.54 -10.37 -53.52
C ASP A 31 21.00 -9.58 -52.28
N GLY A 32 20.19 -8.60 -51.83
CA GLY A 32 20.44 -7.85 -50.60
C GLY A 32 20.38 -8.72 -49.33
N PHE A 33 19.53 -9.74 -49.30
CA PHE A 33 19.49 -10.73 -48.22
C PHE A 33 20.63 -11.76 -48.36
N GLU A 34 21.07 -12.08 -49.58
CA GLU A 34 22.24 -12.92 -49.82
C GLU A 34 23.55 -12.29 -49.31
N LEU A 35 23.69 -10.95 -49.36
CA LEU A 35 24.80 -10.24 -48.68
C LEU A 35 24.82 -10.48 -47.17
N LEU A 36 23.66 -10.74 -46.57
CA LEU A 36 23.50 -11.13 -45.16
C LEU A 36 23.55 -12.65 -44.96
N ASN A 37 23.82 -13.41 -46.03
CA ASN A 37 23.87 -14.87 -46.05
C ASN A 37 22.52 -15.51 -45.66
N ILE A 38 21.41 -14.88 -46.05
CA ILE A 38 20.05 -15.37 -45.79
C ILE A 38 19.37 -15.63 -47.13
N PRO A 39 18.97 -16.87 -47.45
CA PRO A 39 18.26 -17.17 -48.68
C PRO A 39 16.88 -16.52 -48.63
N ALA A 40 16.49 -15.77 -49.66
CA ALA A 40 15.22 -15.05 -49.73
C ALA A 40 14.51 -15.26 -51.08
N ASP A 41 14.56 -16.49 -51.57
CA ASP A 41 13.94 -16.89 -52.84
C ASP A 41 12.41 -16.89 -52.80
N PRO A 42 11.74 -16.57 -53.93
CA PRO A 42 10.28 -16.55 -54.06
C PRO A 42 9.67 -17.97 -54.05
N SER A 43 9.74 -18.65 -52.90
CA SER A 43 9.24 -20.01 -52.69
C SER A 43 8.45 -20.11 -51.39
N LEU A 44 7.28 -20.75 -51.42
CA LEU A 44 6.47 -21.03 -50.22
C LEU A 44 7.25 -21.84 -49.18
N PHE A 45 8.18 -22.69 -49.63
CA PHE A 45 9.06 -23.45 -48.74
C PHE A 45 10.05 -22.55 -48.00
N VAL A 46 10.69 -21.61 -48.72
CA VAL A 46 11.64 -20.65 -48.13
C VAL A 46 10.91 -19.69 -47.18
N VAL A 47 9.72 -19.21 -47.55
CA VAL A 47 8.85 -18.42 -46.67
C VAL A 47 8.58 -19.18 -45.36
N ALA A 48 8.16 -20.44 -45.45
CA ALA A 48 7.89 -21.28 -44.29
C ALA A 48 9.16 -21.48 -43.44
N LEU A 49 10.31 -21.78 -44.05
CA LEU A 49 11.58 -21.96 -43.36
C LEU A 49 12.04 -20.69 -42.61
N LEU A 50 11.96 -19.52 -43.24
CA LEU A 50 12.42 -18.26 -42.65
C LEU A 50 11.47 -17.74 -41.57
N LEU A 51 10.15 -17.77 -41.80
CA LEU A 51 9.13 -17.38 -40.80
C LEU A 51 9.30 -18.20 -39.53
N THR A 52 9.52 -19.49 -39.72
CA THR A 52 9.72 -20.38 -38.62
C THR A 52 11.05 -20.04 -37.94
N LEU A 53 12.21 -20.07 -38.64
CA LEU A 53 13.53 -19.84 -38.02
C LEU A 53 13.58 -18.52 -37.25
N SER A 54 12.94 -17.48 -37.79
CA SER A 54 12.71 -16.20 -37.11
C SER A 54 12.09 -16.39 -35.71
N GLY A 55 10.99 -17.12 -35.60
CA GLY A 55 10.31 -17.39 -34.34
C GLY A 55 11.19 -18.17 -33.34
N ALA A 56 11.91 -19.19 -33.81
CA ALA A 56 12.74 -20.01 -32.95
C ALA A 56 14.05 -19.36 -32.51
N VAL A 57 14.63 -18.52 -33.36
CA VAL A 57 15.79 -17.68 -33.02
C VAL A 57 15.40 -16.64 -31.96
N ARG A 58 14.20 -16.05 -32.05
CA ARG A 58 13.68 -15.14 -31.01
C ARG A 58 13.47 -15.86 -29.67
N ARG A 59 13.09 -17.14 -29.71
CA ARG A 59 12.97 -18.03 -28.54
C ARG A 59 14.30 -18.64 -28.06
N ARG A 60 15.43 -18.27 -28.69
CA ARG A 60 16.79 -18.67 -28.29
C ARG A 60 17.03 -20.19 -28.28
N PHE A 61 16.36 -20.95 -29.16
CA PHE A 61 16.60 -22.40 -29.29
C PHE A 61 17.99 -22.71 -29.88
N ARG A 62 18.76 -23.55 -29.20
CA ARG A 62 20.08 -24.01 -29.69
C ARG A 62 20.02 -24.61 -31.08
N MET A 63 19.01 -25.44 -31.35
CA MET A 63 18.84 -26.04 -32.67
C MET A 63 18.45 -25.04 -33.76
N ALA A 64 17.74 -23.96 -33.42
CA ALA A 64 17.41 -22.94 -34.41
C ALA A 64 18.67 -22.18 -34.85
N HIS A 65 19.58 -21.91 -33.91
CA HIS A 65 20.91 -21.39 -34.22
C HIS A 65 21.69 -22.35 -35.13
N ILE A 66 21.78 -23.63 -34.77
CA ILE A 66 22.48 -24.64 -35.57
C ILE A 66 21.89 -24.74 -36.98
N VAL A 67 20.57 -24.81 -37.12
CA VAL A 67 19.90 -24.87 -38.44
C VAL A 67 20.14 -23.58 -39.23
N THR A 68 20.12 -22.41 -38.58
CA THR A 68 20.45 -21.14 -39.24
C THR A 68 21.89 -21.16 -39.76
N VAL A 69 22.85 -21.64 -38.96
CA VAL A 69 24.24 -21.82 -39.39
C VAL A 69 24.35 -22.80 -40.55
N ILE A 70 23.63 -23.92 -40.52
CA ILE A 70 23.63 -24.89 -41.64
C ILE A 70 23.10 -24.23 -42.92
N VAL A 71 21.98 -23.49 -42.84
CA VAL A 71 21.42 -22.78 -43.99
C VAL A 71 22.41 -21.75 -44.54
N MET A 72 23.07 -20.99 -43.68
CA MET A 72 24.11 -20.02 -44.06
C MET A 72 25.36 -20.70 -44.65
N VAL A 73 25.74 -21.88 -44.17
CA VAL A 73 26.85 -22.65 -44.74
C VAL A 73 26.48 -23.19 -46.12
N LEU A 74 25.26 -23.70 -46.30
CA LEU A 74 24.77 -24.16 -47.60
C LEU A 74 24.72 -23.01 -48.61
N SER A 75 24.26 -21.82 -48.20
CA SER A 75 24.24 -20.62 -49.03
C SER A 75 25.66 -20.17 -49.41
N VAL A 76 26.63 -20.24 -48.48
CA VAL A 76 28.05 -20.00 -48.80
C VAL A 76 28.59 -21.01 -49.81
N LEU A 77 28.28 -22.30 -49.67
CA LEU A 77 28.72 -23.33 -50.61
C LEU A 77 28.12 -23.13 -52.00
N GLU A 78 26.85 -22.72 -52.07
CA GLU A 78 26.17 -22.36 -53.30
C GLU A 78 26.82 -21.13 -53.96
N GLN A 79 27.15 -20.11 -53.17
CA GLN A 79 27.83 -18.91 -53.66
C GLN A 79 29.26 -19.21 -54.16
N VAL A 80 29.99 -20.10 -53.49
CA VAL A 80 31.29 -20.60 -53.95
C VAL A 80 31.15 -21.38 -55.25
N ARG A 81 30.16 -22.27 -55.35
CA ARG A 81 29.84 -22.98 -56.59
C ARG A 81 29.53 -21.99 -57.71
N TRP A 82 28.74 -20.95 -57.45
CA TRP A 82 28.41 -19.90 -58.40
C TRP A 82 29.65 -19.15 -58.88
N ILE A 83 30.54 -18.74 -57.97
CA ILE A 83 31.82 -18.12 -58.30
C ILE A 83 32.67 -19.03 -59.19
N ILE A 84 32.75 -20.33 -58.88
CA ILE A 84 33.48 -21.31 -59.70
C ILE A 84 32.87 -21.40 -61.10
N GLU A 85 31.55 -21.37 -61.22
CA GLU A 85 30.86 -21.42 -62.51
C GLU A 85 31.13 -20.16 -63.35
N VAL A 86 31.07 -18.99 -62.72
CA VAL A 86 31.42 -17.69 -63.34
C VAL A 86 32.88 -17.68 -63.83
N ILE A 87 33.80 -18.30 -63.08
CA ILE A 87 35.22 -18.44 -63.48
C ILE A 87 35.37 -19.44 -64.64
N ARG A 88 34.64 -20.56 -64.63
CA ARG A 88 34.75 -21.62 -65.65
C ARG A 88 34.10 -21.27 -66.98
N SER A 89 33.11 -20.38 -66.97
CA SER A 89 32.38 -19.95 -68.15
C SER A 89 32.34 -18.42 -68.24
N PRO A 90 33.49 -17.77 -68.53
CA PRO A 90 33.55 -16.32 -68.69
C PRO A 90 32.82 -15.92 -69.98
N GLY A 91 31.53 -15.60 -69.85
CA GLY A 91 30.65 -15.27 -70.98
C GLY A 91 29.30 -15.97 -70.91
N PHE A 92 28.60 -15.91 -69.77
CA PHE A 92 27.26 -16.47 -69.61
C PHE A 92 26.27 -15.71 -70.53
N GLU A 93 26.15 -16.16 -71.78
CA GLU A 93 25.22 -15.60 -72.77
C GLU A 93 23.79 -16.09 -72.50
N GLY A 94 23.05 -15.29 -71.74
CA GLY A 94 21.63 -15.51 -71.50
C GLY A 94 21.10 -14.59 -70.43
N ASN A 95 20.92 -13.30 -70.73
CA ASN A 95 20.26 -12.36 -69.82
C ASN A 95 18.76 -12.30 -70.13
N PRO A 96 17.88 -12.86 -69.28
CA PRO A 96 16.43 -12.84 -69.51
C PRO A 96 15.78 -11.50 -69.13
N TYR A 97 16.55 -10.52 -68.65
CA TYR A 97 16.04 -9.26 -68.11
C TYR A 97 16.29 -8.05 -69.02
N HIS A 98 15.45 -7.01 -68.87
CA HIS A 98 15.55 -5.75 -69.63
C HIS A 98 15.68 -4.55 -68.68
N GLY A 99 16.24 -3.43 -69.17
CA GLY A 99 16.32 -2.17 -68.42
C GLY A 99 17.29 -2.18 -67.22
N PHE A 100 16.86 -1.68 -66.06
CA PHE A 100 17.68 -1.64 -64.84
C PHE A 100 18.11 -3.03 -64.36
N ALA A 101 17.22 -4.02 -64.45
CA ALA A 101 17.51 -5.40 -64.04
C ALA A 101 18.59 -6.06 -64.90
N ARG A 102 18.70 -5.69 -66.18
CA ARG A 102 19.79 -6.15 -67.07
C ARG A 102 21.15 -5.68 -66.57
N ARG A 103 21.27 -4.37 -66.28
CA ARG A 103 22.50 -3.77 -65.75
C ARG A 103 22.86 -4.33 -64.38
N TRP A 104 21.87 -4.53 -63.52
CA TRP A 104 22.07 -5.20 -62.23
C TRP A 104 22.53 -6.66 -62.41
N TRP A 105 21.93 -7.43 -63.31
CA TRP A 105 22.32 -8.81 -63.59
C TRP A 105 23.75 -8.93 -64.12
N GLU A 106 24.14 -8.06 -65.05
CA GLU A 106 25.51 -7.97 -65.56
C GLU A 106 26.48 -7.62 -64.43
N TRP A 107 26.17 -6.60 -63.62
CA TRP A 107 26.98 -6.18 -62.48
C TRP A 107 27.04 -7.21 -61.34
N ARG A 108 25.93 -7.91 -61.06
CA ARG A 108 25.80 -8.97 -60.05
C ARG A 108 26.68 -10.17 -60.37
N ASN A 109 26.92 -10.43 -61.65
CA ASN A 109 27.70 -11.56 -62.15
C ASN A 109 29.19 -11.22 -62.35
N GLU A 110 29.61 -10.00 -62.04
CA GLU A 110 31.02 -9.65 -61.98
C GLU A 110 31.72 -10.38 -60.83
N LEU A 111 32.92 -10.90 -61.12
CA LEU A 111 33.70 -11.67 -60.16
C LEU A 111 34.00 -10.90 -58.85
N PRO A 112 34.41 -9.60 -58.88
CA PRO A 112 34.70 -8.84 -57.66
C PRO A 112 33.50 -8.69 -56.72
N LEU A 113 32.29 -8.52 -57.25
CA LEU A 113 31.10 -8.33 -56.43
C LEU A 113 30.67 -9.63 -55.75
N ASN A 114 30.77 -10.77 -56.44
CA ASN A 114 30.51 -12.08 -55.84
C ASN A 114 31.52 -12.44 -54.75
N VAL A 115 32.80 -12.12 -54.95
CA VAL A 115 33.84 -12.30 -53.92
C VAL A 115 33.60 -11.40 -52.71
N LEU A 116 33.18 -10.15 -52.93
CA LEU A 116 32.82 -9.23 -51.84
C LEU A 116 31.59 -9.74 -51.06
N ALA A 117 30.56 -10.20 -51.77
CA ALA A 117 29.35 -10.75 -51.17
C ALA A 117 29.65 -12.01 -50.33
N LEU A 118 30.53 -12.89 -50.82
CA LEU A 118 31.04 -14.04 -50.07
C LEU A 118 31.79 -13.60 -48.80
N GLY A 119 32.64 -12.59 -48.89
CA GLY A 119 33.34 -12.02 -47.75
C GLY A 119 32.38 -11.48 -46.69
N ALA A 120 31.39 -10.68 -47.09
CA ALA A 120 30.35 -10.16 -46.21
C ALA A 120 29.54 -11.30 -45.55
N GLY A 121 29.12 -12.30 -46.34
CA GLY A 121 28.37 -13.45 -45.87
C GLY A 121 29.14 -14.32 -44.87
N LEU A 122 30.46 -14.48 -45.05
CA LEU A 122 31.35 -15.17 -44.11
C LEU A 122 31.50 -14.40 -42.79
N VAL A 123 31.59 -13.06 -42.83
CA VAL A 123 31.61 -12.23 -41.61
C VAL A 123 30.31 -12.40 -40.83
N VAL A 124 29.16 -12.33 -41.49
CA VAL A 124 27.86 -12.52 -40.85
C VAL A 124 27.74 -13.95 -40.28
N LEU A 125 28.20 -14.97 -41.01
CA LEU A 125 28.25 -16.35 -40.51
C LEU A 125 29.08 -16.47 -39.23
N VAL A 126 30.28 -15.87 -39.17
CA VAL A 126 31.13 -15.88 -37.96
C VAL A 126 30.44 -15.18 -36.79
N LEU A 127 29.77 -14.05 -37.02
CA LEU A 127 29.00 -13.35 -35.99
C LEU A 127 27.85 -14.21 -35.46
N VAL A 128 27.12 -14.88 -36.36
CA VAL A 128 26.06 -15.80 -35.97
C VAL A 128 26.64 -16.96 -35.18
N VAL A 129 27.72 -17.62 -35.63
CA VAL A 129 28.38 -18.71 -34.88
C VAL A 129 28.80 -18.26 -33.48
N ARG A 130 29.42 -17.08 -33.33
CA ARG A 130 29.81 -16.53 -32.03
C ARG A 130 28.64 -16.21 -31.10
N SER A 131 27.42 -16.05 -31.64
CA SER A 131 26.23 -15.81 -30.83
C SER A 131 25.68 -17.07 -30.14
N TYR A 132 26.26 -18.26 -30.36
CA TYR A 132 25.80 -19.53 -29.80
C TYR A 132 25.54 -19.51 -28.26
N PRO A 133 26.40 -18.90 -27.41
CA PRO A 133 26.14 -18.85 -25.97
C PRO A 133 24.84 -18.12 -25.58
N ALA A 134 24.34 -17.23 -26.44
CA ALA A 134 23.07 -16.54 -26.22
C ALA A 134 21.83 -17.44 -26.41
N PHE A 135 22.01 -18.65 -26.99
CA PHE A 135 20.95 -19.62 -27.23
C PHE A 135 20.92 -20.66 -26.09
N THR A 136 20.10 -20.38 -25.09
CA THR A 136 19.99 -21.21 -23.88
C THR A 136 18.87 -22.25 -23.95
N ALA A 137 17.90 -22.07 -24.85
CA ALA A 137 16.66 -22.84 -24.82
C ALA A 137 16.85 -24.29 -25.32
N ARG A 138 16.36 -25.24 -24.51
CA ARG A 138 16.41 -26.69 -24.78
C ARG A 138 15.10 -27.18 -25.45
N LEU A 139 15.21 -28.18 -26.32
CA LEU A 139 14.05 -28.81 -26.98
C LEU A 139 13.42 -29.89 -26.10
N ALA A 140 12.13 -30.19 -26.33
CA ALA A 140 11.47 -31.34 -25.73
C ALA A 140 12.14 -32.67 -26.06
N GLN A 141 12.18 -33.56 -25.07
CA GLN A 141 12.59 -34.95 -25.27
C GLN A 141 11.63 -35.61 -26.27
N GLY A 142 12.17 -36.23 -27.33
CA GLY A 142 11.38 -36.90 -28.39
C GLY A 142 10.78 -36.00 -29.47
N SER A 143 10.80 -34.66 -29.35
CA SER A 143 10.27 -33.78 -30.41
C SER A 143 11.07 -33.89 -31.71
N ARG A 144 12.37 -34.17 -31.63
CA ARG A 144 13.25 -34.34 -32.80
C ARG A 144 12.80 -35.49 -33.70
N ARG A 145 12.51 -36.66 -33.12
CA ARG A 145 12.07 -37.85 -33.86
C ARG A 145 10.68 -37.65 -34.45
N THR A 146 9.79 -37.05 -33.67
CA THR A 146 8.40 -36.79 -34.10
C THR A 146 8.35 -35.76 -35.23
N ALA A 147 9.11 -34.68 -35.13
CA ALA A 147 9.21 -33.67 -36.18
C ALA A 147 9.81 -34.23 -37.48
N LEU A 148 10.88 -35.03 -37.37
CA LEU A 148 11.49 -35.67 -38.54
C LEU A 148 10.50 -36.65 -39.20
N ALA A 149 9.74 -37.41 -38.41
CA ALA A 149 8.69 -38.29 -38.92
C ALA A 149 7.57 -37.51 -39.63
N VAL A 150 7.10 -36.40 -39.04
CA VAL A 150 6.08 -35.53 -39.65
C VAL A 150 6.59 -34.93 -40.97
N LEU A 151 7.84 -34.46 -41.01
CA LEU A 151 8.43 -33.91 -42.21
C LEU A 151 8.59 -34.97 -43.30
N ALA A 152 9.15 -36.14 -42.96
CA ALA A 152 9.35 -37.23 -43.90
C ALA A 152 8.01 -37.76 -44.45
N ALA A 153 7.01 -37.95 -43.58
CA ALA A 153 5.68 -38.38 -43.99
C ALA A 153 4.99 -37.34 -44.89
N GLY A 154 5.13 -36.05 -44.58
CA GLY A 154 4.53 -34.99 -45.38
C GLY A 154 5.23 -34.77 -46.73
N LEU A 155 6.56 -34.88 -46.79
CA LEU A 155 7.31 -34.86 -48.05
C LEU A 155 7.00 -36.09 -48.91
N LEU A 156 6.88 -37.27 -48.30
CA LEU A 156 6.44 -38.49 -48.98
C LEU A 156 5.02 -38.33 -49.53
N LEU A 157 4.09 -37.78 -48.73
CA LEU A 157 2.73 -37.49 -49.17
C LEU A 157 2.72 -36.51 -50.36
N SER A 158 3.54 -35.46 -50.30
CA SER A 158 3.70 -34.49 -51.39
C SER A 158 4.22 -35.17 -52.67
N ALA A 159 5.27 -35.98 -52.57
CA ALA A 159 5.84 -36.70 -53.72
C ALA A 159 4.88 -37.73 -54.32
N VAL A 160 4.16 -38.49 -53.48
CA VAL A 160 3.18 -39.50 -53.93
C VAL A 160 1.97 -38.83 -54.59
N ALA A 161 1.38 -37.83 -53.94
CA ALA A 161 0.23 -37.09 -54.50
C ALA A 161 0.60 -36.43 -55.84
N THR A 162 1.79 -35.83 -55.92
CA THR A 162 2.29 -35.19 -57.15
C THR A 162 2.59 -36.21 -58.23
N THR A 163 3.14 -37.38 -57.88
CA THR A 163 3.37 -38.48 -58.83
C THR A 163 2.05 -38.99 -59.41
N LEU A 164 1.03 -39.22 -58.57
CA LEU A 164 -0.30 -39.64 -59.03
C LEU A 164 -0.94 -38.60 -59.96
N LEU A 165 -0.82 -37.31 -59.63
CA LEU A 165 -1.33 -36.24 -60.47
C LEU A 165 -0.58 -36.11 -61.80
N THR A 166 0.72 -36.39 -61.87
CA THR A 166 1.48 -36.40 -63.14
C THR A 166 1.20 -37.64 -63.99
N PHE A 167 0.64 -38.71 -63.43
CA PHE A 167 0.07 -39.80 -64.23
C PHE A 167 -1.22 -39.41 -64.93
N VAL A 168 -2.09 -38.63 -64.27
CA VAL A 168 -3.36 -38.14 -64.83
C VAL A 168 -3.16 -36.91 -65.73
N PHE A 169 -2.24 -36.02 -65.37
CA PHE A 169 -1.94 -34.76 -66.04
C PHE A 169 -0.43 -34.60 -66.31
N PRO A 170 0.12 -35.32 -67.31
CA PRO A 170 1.57 -35.39 -67.52
C PRO A 170 2.22 -34.14 -68.13
N ARG A 171 1.46 -33.26 -68.78
CA ARG A 171 1.96 -32.18 -69.66
C ARG A 171 2.94 -32.73 -70.70
N THR A 172 4.25 -32.59 -70.49
CA THR A 172 5.30 -33.12 -71.37
C THR A 172 6.15 -34.23 -70.73
N LEU A 173 5.91 -34.62 -69.47
CA LEU A 173 6.66 -35.67 -68.77
C LEU A 173 6.39 -37.06 -69.36
N SER A 174 7.47 -37.81 -69.67
CA SER A 174 7.41 -39.09 -70.37
C SER A 174 7.90 -40.27 -69.52
N GLY A 175 7.07 -41.32 -69.42
CA GLY A 175 7.42 -42.52 -68.65
C GLY A 175 7.36 -42.36 -67.12
N PRO A 176 7.35 -43.48 -66.37
CA PRO A 176 7.13 -43.49 -64.93
C PRO A 176 8.31 -42.94 -64.13
N VAL A 177 9.55 -43.18 -64.59
CA VAL A 177 10.77 -42.74 -63.90
C VAL A 177 10.89 -41.22 -63.89
N GLU A 178 10.62 -40.58 -65.02
CA GLU A 178 10.67 -39.11 -65.16
C GLU A 178 9.60 -38.42 -64.31
N LYS A 179 8.38 -38.96 -64.28
CA LYS A 179 7.28 -38.44 -63.46
C LYS A 179 7.57 -38.52 -61.96
N VAL A 180 8.13 -39.63 -61.49
CA VAL A 180 8.54 -39.79 -60.08
C VAL A 180 9.69 -38.83 -59.76
N ALA A 181 10.73 -38.77 -60.59
CA ALA A 181 11.88 -37.90 -60.37
C ALA A 181 11.48 -36.41 -60.33
N TRP A 182 10.59 -35.98 -61.24
CA TRP A 182 10.05 -34.61 -61.24
C TRP A 182 9.23 -34.33 -59.99
N SER A 183 8.39 -35.28 -59.57
CA SER A 183 7.51 -35.13 -58.41
C SER A 183 8.28 -35.06 -57.08
N VAL A 184 9.37 -35.82 -56.96
CA VAL A 184 10.28 -35.72 -55.80
C VAL A 184 10.93 -34.34 -55.77
N ARG A 185 11.47 -33.84 -56.89
CA ARG A 185 12.05 -32.49 -56.96
C ARG A 185 11.04 -31.40 -56.61
N ALA A 186 9.81 -31.51 -57.13
CA ALA A 186 8.71 -30.61 -56.80
C ALA A 186 8.36 -30.64 -55.30
N ALA A 187 8.37 -31.81 -54.67
CA ALA A 187 8.14 -31.95 -53.23
C ALA A 187 9.23 -31.27 -52.38
N PHE A 188 10.48 -31.21 -52.87
CA PHE A 188 11.56 -30.46 -52.21
C PHE A 188 11.61 -28.97 -52.59
N GLY A 189 10.66 -28.49 -53.41
CA GLY A 189 10.63 -27.11 -53.88
C GLY A 189 11.75 -26.78 -54.87
N VAL A 190 12.44 -27.78 -55.43
CA VAL A 190 13.52 -27.59 -56.40
C VAL A 190 12.90 -27.42 -57.78
N SER A 191 13.11 -26.25 -58.41
CA SER A 191 12.72 -26.04 -59.80
C SER A 191 13.56 -26.90 -60.74
N THR A 192 12.95 -27.44 -61.79
CA THR A 192 13.67 -28.18 -62.85
C THR A 192 13.87 -27.24 -64.04
N PRO A 193 15.11 -26.83 -64.34
CA PRO A 193 15.45 -26.11 -65.57
C PRO A 193 15.14 -26.94 -66.83
N PRO A 194 14.83 -26.31 -67.98
CA PRO A 194 14.58 -27.01 -69.24
C PRO A 194 15.77 -27.87 -69.72
N ASP A 195 16.98 -27.50 -69.36
CA ASP A 195 18.26 -28.12 -69.72
C ASP A 195 18.75 -29.16 -68.70
N GLU A 196 17.94 -29.49 -67.69
CA GLU A 196 18.34 -30.39 -66.61
C GLU A 196 18.65 -31.82 -67.14
N PRO A 197 19.83 -32.39 -66.80
CA PRO A 197 20.18 -33.76 -67.16
C PRO A 197 19.14 -34.77 -66.65
N GLY A 198 18.57 -35.55 -67.57
CA GLY A 198 17.59 -36.59 -67.24
C GLY A 198 16.12 -36.23 -67.50
N PHE A 199 15.80 -34.96 -67.81
CA PHE A 199 14.42 -34.53 -68.14
C PHE A 199 14.22 -34.12 -69.61
N ARG A 200 15.28 -34.06 -70.43
CA ARG A 200 15.21 -33.82 -71.90
C ARG A 200 14.25 -32.66 -72.33
N GLY A 201 14.10 -31.61 -71.52
CA GLY A 201 13.18 -30.50 -71.78
C GLY A 201 11.71 -30.71 -71.35
N HIS A 202 11.35 -31.88 -70.81
CA HIS A 202 10.02 -32.16 -70.32
C HIS A 202 9.76 -31.59 -68.93
N LEU A 203 8.57 -31.02 -68.73
CA LEU A 203 8.18 -30.29 -67.53
C LEU A 203 6.75 -30.63 -67.13
N GLY A 204 6.51 -30.75 -65.82
CA GLY A 204 5.17 -30.88 -65.28
C GLY A 204 4.36 -29.56 -65.31
N HIS A 205 3.09 -29.64 -64.91
CA HIS A 205 2.25 -28.44 -64.79
C HIS A 205 2.65 -27.58 -63.58
N HIS A 206 2.62 -26.26 -63.75
CA HIS A 206 2.97 -25.31 -62.70
C HIS A 206 2.03 -25.34 -61.49
N TRP A 207 0.74 -25.67 -61.68
CA TRP A 207 -0.21 -25.79 -60.57
C TRP A 207 0.06 -27.03 -59.72
N ILE A 208 0.53 -28.13 -60.32
CA ILE A 208 0.96 -29.34 -59.60
C ILE A 208 2.20 -29.03 -58.78
N TYR A 209 3.17 -28.30 -59.35
CA TYR A 209 4.35 -27.82 -58.61
C TYR A 209 3.96 -26.90 -57.44
N GLY A 210 3.00 -25.98 -57.64
CA GLY A 210 2.46 -25.13 -56.57
C GLY A 210 1.78 -25.92 -55.45
N LEU A 211 1.01 -26.96 -55.79
CA LEU A 211 0.36 -27.85 -54.83
C LEU A 211 1.38 -28.69 -54.05
N ALA A 212 2.39 -29.25 -54.72
CA ALA A 212 3.50 -29.96 -54.08
C ALA A 212 4.22 -29.04 -53.08
N GLY A 213 4.50 -27.81 -53.49
CA GLY A 213 5.06 -26.78 -52.61
C GLY A 213 4.17 -26.46 -51.41
N LEU A 214 2.84 -26.41 -51.58
CA LEU A 214 1.89 -26.16 -50.49
C LEU A 214 1.85 -27.31 -49.48
N ILE A 215 1.80 -28.56 -49.94
CA ILE A 215 1.80 -29.75 -49.07
C ILE A 215 3.13 -29.84 -48.32
N SER A 216 4.25 -29.66 -49.01
CA SER A 216 5.59 -29.69 -48.40
C SER A 216 5.82 -28.53 -47.44
N ALA A 217 5.36 -27.32 -47.76
CA ALA A 217 5.41 -26.18 -46.84
C ALA A 217 4.53 -26.42 -45.61
N GLY A 218 3.33 -26.98 -45.77
CA GLY A 218 2.46 -27.37 -44.66
C GLY A 218 3.10 -28.43 -43.76
N ALA A 219 3.71 -29.45 -44.36
CA ALA A 219 4.47 -30.49 -43.66
C ALA A 219 5.66 -29.91 -42.90
N LEU A 220 6.41 -28.99 -43.51
CA LEU A 220 7.53 -28.29 -42.88
C LEU A 220 7.06 -27.46 -41.69
N VAL A 221 6.01 -26.64 -41.86
CA VAL A 221 5.43 -25.85 -40.77
C VAL A 221 4.97 -26.76 -39.62
N LEU A 222 4.26 -27.85 -39.92
CA LEU A 222 3.77 -28.78 -38.91
C LEU A 222 4.92 -29.51 -38.18
N ALA A 223 5.91 -30.01 -38.94
CA ALA A 223 7.10 -30.63 -38.39
C ALA A 223 7.85 -29.67 -37.46
N ILE A 224 7.93 -28.40 -37.85
CA ILE A 224 8.59 -27.36 -37.06
C ILE A 224 7.78 -26.97 -35.81
N LEU A 225 6.46 -26.86 -35.90
CA LEU A 225 5.58 -26.66 -34.74
C LEU A 225 5.76 -27.80 -33.72
N VAL A 226 5.86 -29.05 -34.20
CA VAL A 226 6.17 -30.22 -33.38
C VAL A 226 7.60 -30.18 -32.82
N PHE A 227 8.57 -29.76 -33.64
CA PHE A 227 9.97 -29.67 -33.24
C PHE A 227 10.18 -28.66 -32.12
N TRP A 228 9.53 -27.49 -32.21
CA TRP A 228 9.62 -26.38 -31.25
C TRP A 228 8.64 -26.42 -30.09
N ARG A 229 8.04 -27.60 -29.88
CA ARG A 229 7.40 -27.91 -28.61
C ARG A 229 8.46 -27.79 -27.51
N SER A 230 8.24 -26.84 -26.59
CA SER A 230 9.12 -26.62 -25.43
C SER A 230 9.04 -27.79 -24.46
N GLY A 231 10.15 -28.04 -23.77
CA GLY A 231 10.56 -29.38 -23.35
C GLY A 231 10.26 -29.87 -21.96
N ARG A 232 9.23 -29.37 -21.29
CA ARG A 232 8.84 -29.92 -19.99
C ARG A 232 7.34 -30.16 -19.98
N ALA A 233 6.94 -31.40 -19.70
CA ALA A 233 5.69 -31.62 -18.98
C ALA A 233 5.90 -30.98 -17.60
N ALA A 234 4.94 -30.18 -17.13
CA ALA A 234 5.03 -29.47 -15.85
C ALA A 234 5.51 -30.44 -14.74
N GLN A 235 6.59 -30.08 -14.04
CA GLN A 235 6.89 -30.74 -12.77
C GLN A 235 5.89 -30.17 -11.77
N HIS A 236 4.90 -30.98 -11.40
CA HIS A 236 3.98 -30.65 -10.34
C HIS A 236 4.73 -30.48 -9.04
N GLN A 237 4.29 -29.53 -8.23
CA GLN A 237 4.81 -29.29 -6.89
C GLN A 237 4.90 -30.60 -6.10
N ASP A 238 6.05 -30.91 -5.51
CA ASP A 238 6.18 -32.04 -4.59
C ASP A 238 5.72 -31.69 -3.15
N ALA A 239 5.81 -32.65 -2.22
CA ALA A 239 5.34 -32.44 -0.85
C ALA A 239 6.20 -31.45 -0.06
N GLU A 240 7.52 -31.45 -0.27
CA GLU A 240 8.44 -30.52 0.42
C GLU A 240 8.26 -29.10 -0.11
N GLU A 241 8.09 -28.97 -1.42
CA GLU A 241 7.81 -27.71 -2.08
C GLU A 241 6.46 -27.11 -1.61
N GLU A 242 5.42 -27.93 -1.40
CA GLU A 242 4.14 -27.48 -0.85
C GLU A 242 4.28 -26.99 0.60
N LEU A 243 5.02 -27.70 1.44
CA LEU A 243 5.31 -27.27 2.82
C LEU A 243 6.11 -25.97 2.88
N ALA A 244 7.07 -25.80 1.97
CA ALA A 244 7.85 -24.57 1.87
C ALA A 244 6.98 -23.38 1.44
N VAL A 245 6.10 -23.54 0.44
CA VAL A 245 5.15 -22.50 0.03
C VAL A 245 4.18 -22.16 1.17
N ARG A 246 3.63 -23.17 1.86
CA ARG A 246 2.79 -22.97 3.04
C ARG A 246 3.52 -22.21 4.15
N ARG A 247 4.83 -22.46 4.36
CA ARG A 247 5.65 -21.69 5.31
C ARG A 247 5.65 -20.21 4.98
N LEU A 248 5.97 -19.89 3.73
CA LEU A 248 6.08 -18.51 3.26
C LEU A 248 4.73 -17.78 3.37
N LEU A 249 3.61 -18.49 3.13
CA LEU A 249 2.26 -17.95 3.33
C LEU A 249 1.90 -17.72 4.80
N LEU A 250 2.35 -18.59 5.71
CA LEU A 250 2.13 -18.40 7.15
C LEU A 250 2.92 -17.21 7.70
N GLU A 251 4.14 -17.01 7.21
CA GLU A 251 5.04 -15.93 7.66
C GLU A 251 4.72 -14.58 6.98
N HIS A 252 4.29 -14.60 5.71
CA HIS A 252 4.20 -13.40 4.85
C HIS A 252 2.94 -13.32 3.98
N GLY A 253 1.94 -14.19 4.17
CA GLY A 253 0.75 -14.27 3.31
C GLY A 253 -0.30 -13.19 3.51
N GLU A 254 -0.07 -12.16 4.34
CA GLU A 254 -1.01 -11.05 4.55
C GLU A 254 -1.03 -10.04 3.40
N ALA A 255 0.00 -10.02 2.56
CA ALA A 255 0.18 -9.03 1.49
C ALA A 255 -0.80 -9.24 0.32
N ASP A 256 -1.10 -10.49 -0.02
CA ASP A 256 -1.88 -10.82 -1.21
C ASP A 256 -2.97 -11.87 -0.91
N SER A 257 -4.23 -11.50 -1.17
CA SER A 257 -5.41 -12.35 -1.02
C SER A 257 -5.45 -13.56 -1.94
N LEU A 258 -4.67 -13.54 -3.03
CA LEU A 258 -4.56 -14.66 -3.97
C LEU A 258 -3.40 -15.62 -3.62
N GLY A 259 -2.59 -15.30 -2.61
CA GLY A 259 -1.38 -16.05 -2.27
C GLY A 259 -1.64 -17.53 -1.96
N TYR A 260 -2.74 -17.87 -1.29
CA TYR A 260 -3.02 -19.26 -0.89
C TYR A 260 -3.24 -20.20 -2.09
N PHE A 261 -3.71 -19.68 -3.23
CA PHE A 261 -3.89 -20.46 -4.46
C PHE A 261 -2.56 -20.93 -5.07
N ALA A 262 -1.43 -20.43 -4.60
CA ALA A 262 -0.12 -20.95 -4.96
C ALA A 262 0.15 -22.37 -4.43
N THR A 263 -0.63 -22.85 -3.45
CA THR A 263 -0.51 -24.21 -2.91
C THR A 263 -1.13 -25.28 -3.83
N ARG A 264 -1.69 -24.89 -4.98
CA ARG A 264 -2.27 -25.83 -5.93
C ARG A 264 -1.20 -26.76 -6.50
N ARG A 265 -1.52 -28.05 -6.55
CA ARG A 265 -0.58 -29.11 -6.97
C ARG A 265 -0.40 -29.22 -8.48
N ASP A 266 -1.20 -28.49 -9.25
CA ASP A 266 -1.05 -28.37 -10.70
C ASP A 266 -0.06 -27.26 -11.11
N LYS A 267 0.54 -26.56 -10.14
CA LYS A 267 1.58 -25.55 -10.33
C LYS A 267 2.97 -26.13 -10.09
N SER A 268 3.95 -25.53 -10.74
CA SER A 268 5.38 -25.64 -10.44
C SER A 268 5.81 -24.45 -9.58
N VAL A 269 6.92 -24.57 -8.86
CA VAL A 269 7.48 -23.48 -8.03
C VAL A 269 8.94 -23.23 -8.36
N VAL A 270 9.34 -21.96 -8.33
CA VAL A 270 10.75 -21.55 -8.33
C VAL A 270 10.99 -20.65 -7.12
N PHE A 271 11.94 -21.06 -6.27
CA PHE A 271 12.33 -20.31 -5.08
C PHE A 271 13.42 -19.28 -5.41
N SER A 272 13.48 -18.21 -4.62
CA SER A 272 14.62 -17.30 -4.58
C SER A 272 15.89 -18.06 -4.14
N PRO A 273 17.09 -17.57 -4.48
CA PRO A 273 18.35 -18.20 -4.08
C PRO A 273 18.52 -18.38 -2.56
N ASP A 274 17.90 -17.51 -1.75
CA ASP A 274 17.91 -17.59 -0.28
C ASP A 274 16.75 -18.41 0.30
N GLY A 275 15.84 -18.93 -0.53
CA GLY A 275 14.68 -19.73 -0.12
C GLY A 275 13.60 -18.97 0.65
N ARG A 276 13.64 -17.63 0.66
CA ARG A 276 12.71 -16.76 1.42
C ARG A 276 11.58 -16.17 0.59
N ALA A 277 11.59 -16.39 -0.72
CA ALA A 277 10.48 -16.07 -1.61
C ALA A 277 10.31 -17.14 -2.70
N ALA A 278 9.16 -17.16 -3.36
CA ALA A 278 8.87 -18.10 -4.44
C ALA A 278 7.89 -17.52 -5.48
N VAL A 279 8.04 -17.94 -6.74
CA VAL A 279 7.05 -17.73 -7.81
C VAL A 279 6.46 -19.08 -8.19
N THR A 280 5.13 -19.21 -8.12
CA THR A 280 4.42 -20.39 -8.59
C THR A 280 3.83 -20.15 -9.96
N TYR A 281 3.93 -21.13 -10.85
CA TYR A 281 3.54 -20.97 -12.26
C TYR A 281 3.05 -22.29 -12.86
N ARG A 282 2.34 -22.20 -13.99
CA ARG A 282 1.98 -23.34 -14.84
C ARG A 282 2.27 -23.01 -16.29
N VAL A 283 2.66 -24.01 -17.07
CA VAL A 283 3.03 -23.80 -18.48
C VAL A 283 1.86 -24.14 -19.39
N GLU A 284 1.34 -23.14 -20.09
CA GLU A 284 0.29 -23.28 -21.11
C GLU A 284 0.88 -23.08 -22.50
N GLY A 285 1.05 -24.18 -23.23
CA GLY A 285 1.70 -24.20 -24.55
C GLY A 285 3.16 -23.75 -24.49
N SER A 286 3.40 -22.47 -24.77
CA SER A 286 4.74 -21.85 -24.73
C SER A 286 4.86 -20.70 -23.74
N VAL A 287 3.86 -20.51 -22.89
CA VAL A 287 3.79 -19.42 -21.93
C VAL A 287 3.85 -20.04 -20.53
N SER A 288 4.77 -19.55 -19.71
CA SER A 288 4.81 -19.80 -18.27
C SER A 288 3.96 -18.74 -17.60
N VAL A 289 2.80 -19.15 -17.08
CA VAL A 289 1.82 -18.29 -16.44
C VAL A 289 2.01 -18.39 -14.93
N ALA A 290 2.55 -17.35 -14.31
CA ALA A 290 2.60 -17.20 -12.86
C ALA A 290 1.25 -16.68 -12.33
N SER A 291 0.86 -17.08 -11.12
CA SER A 291 -0.37 -16.58 -10.48
C SER A 291 -0.03 -15.65 -9.32
N ALA A 292 -0.54 -14.42 -9.43
CA ALA A 292 -0.43 -13.31 -8.50
C ALA A 292 1.01 -12.96 -8.10
N ASP A 293 1.20 -12.35 -6.93
CA ASP A 293 2.49 -11.84 -6.50
C ASP A 293 3.46 -12.96 -6.07
N PRO A 294 4.78 -12.69 -6.04
CA PRO A 294 5.71 -13.60 -5.38
C PRO A 294 5.33 -13.81 -3.91
N ILE A 295 5.51 -15.04 -3.42
CA ILE A 295 5.15 -15.42 -2.05
C ILE A 295 6.40 -15.29 -1.18
N GLY A 296 6.27 -14.79 0.03
CA GLY A 296 7.37 -14.72 1.00
C GLY A 296 7.86 -13.30 1.23
N ARG A 297 9.08 -13.15 1.75
CA ARG A 297 9.62 -11.85 2.18
C ARG A 297 9.83 -10.92 0.98
N HIS A 298 9.24 -9.72 1.03
CA HIS A 298 9.31 -8.73 -0.05
C HIS A 298 10.75 -8.46 -0.56
N GLY A 299 11.72 -8.33 0.35
CA GLY A 299 13.13 -8.12 -0.01
C GLY A 299 13.79 -9.25 -0.82
N SER A 300 13.17 -10.42 -0.92
CA SER A 300 13.65 -11.58 -1.69
C SER A 300 12.85 -11.81 -2.99
N TRP A 301 11.83 -11.00 -3.27
CA TRP A 301 10.94 -11.15 -4.45
C TRP A 301 11.70 -11.04 -5.77
N ALA A 302 12.53 -10.01 -5.94
CA ALA A 302 13.36 -9.83 -7.13
C ALA A 302 14.22 -11.08 -7.43
N GLY A 303 14.76 -11.72 -6.39
CA GLY A 303 15.53 -12.96 -6.51
C GLY A 303 14.70 -14.12 -7.06
N ALA A 304 13.47 -14.31 -6.58
CA ALA A 304 12.55 -15.33 -7.08
C ALA A 304 12.10 -15.04 -8.52
N ILE A 305 11.78 -13.79 -8.86
CA ILE A 305 11.38 -13.37 -10.20
C ILE A 305 12.52 -13.63 -11.20
N HIS A 306 13.74 -13.22 -10.88
CA HIS A 306 14.88 -13.44 -11.77
C HIS A 306 15.19 -14.92 -11.97
N ALA A 307 15.06 -15.75 -10.92
CA ALA A 307 15.21 -17.19 -11.02
C ALA A 307 14.14 -17.81 -11.94
N TRP A 308 12.88 -17.41 -11.79
CA TRP A 308 11.78 -17.86 -12.65
C TRP A 308 11.94 -17.42 -14.11
N LEU A 309 12.33 -16.17 -14.35
CA LEU A 309 12.61 -15.67 -15.70
C LEU A 309 13.83 -16.38 -16.33
N ALA A 310 14.83 -16.74 -15.52
CA ALA A 310 15.94 -17.57 -15.99
C ALA A 310 15.46 -18.96 -16.41
N ASP A 311 14.57 -19.58 -15.62
CA ASP A 311 13.95 -20.87 -15.96
C ASP A 311 13.13 -20.80 -17.26
N CYS A 312 12.36 -19.71 -17.45
CA CYS A 312 11.67 -19.44 -18.71
C CYS A 312 12.64 -19.38 -19.90
N ARG A 313 13.79 -18.70 -19.75
CA ARG A 313 14.83 -18.61 -20.80
C ARG A 313 15.50 -19.96 -21.10
N VAL A 314 15.65 -20.84 -20.12
CA VAL A 314 16.23 -22.19 -20.31
C VAL A 314 15.29 -23.10 -21.09
N HIS A 315 13.97 -22.90 -20.96
CA HIS A 315 12.96 -23.72 -21.61
C HIS A 315 12.33 -23.07 -22.86
N GLY A 316 12.70 -21.83 -23.17
CA GLY A 316 12.17 -21.07 -24.31
C GLY A 316 10.69 -20.71 -24.13
N TRP A 317 10.26 -20.50 -22.88
CA TRP A 317 8.94 -20.01 -22.51
C TRP A 317 8.91 -18.49 -22.47
N TYR A 318 7.75 -17.93 -22.77
CA TYR A 318 7.44 -16.54 -22.49
C TYR A 318 6.86 -16.43 -21.09
N ALA A 319 7.21 -15.38 -20.35
CA ALA A 319 6.66 -15.12 -19.03
C ALA A 319 5.35 -14.31 -19.12
N ALA A 320 4.35 -14.70 -18.33
CA ALA A 320 3.16 -13.92 -18.05
C ALA A 320 2.79 -14.09 -16.57
N VAL A 321 2.27 -13.04 -15.94
CA VAL A 321 1.81 -13.06 -14.54
C VAL A 321 0.37 -12.58 -14.51
N LEU A 322 -0.51 -13.42 -14.00
CA LEU A 322 -1.93 -13.14 -13.90
C LEU A 322 -2.25 -12.51 -12.53
N SER A 323 -2.95 -11.38 -12.54
CA SER A 323 -3.54 -10.73 -11.36
C SER A 323 -2.54 -10.32 -10.27
N SER A 324 -1.40 -9.74 -10.65
CA SER A 324 -0.46 -9.15 -9.68
C SER A 324 -1.05 -7.90 -9.03
N SER A 325 -0.71 -7.65 -7.77
CA SER A 325 -1.00 -6.37 -7.11
C SER A 325 -0.12 -5.26 -7.71
N GLU A 326 -0.35 -4.01 -7.32
CA GLU A 326 0.53 -2.90 -7.72
C GLU A 326 1.98 -3.10 -7.25
N GLU A 327 2.18 -3.61 -6.02
CA GLU A 327 3.51 -3.87 -5.45
C GLU A 327 4.23 -4.97 -6.24
N GLY A 328 3.58 -6.12 -6.45
CA GLY A 328 4.19 -7.20 -7.22
C GLY A 328 4.43 -6.80 -8.68
N THR A 329 3.53 -6.01 -9.27
CA THR A 329 3.68 -5.50 -10.64
C THR A 329 4.93 -4.65 -10.80
N LYS A 330 5.25 -3.81 -9.82
CA LYS A 330 6.46 -2.99 -9.83
C LYS A 330 7.71 -3.88 -9.95
N GLU A 331 7.83 -4.91 -9.12
CA GLU A 331 8.95 -5.86 -9.15
C GLU A 331 9.04 -6.64 -10.47
N TYR A 332 7.89 -7.04 -11.05
CA TYR A 332 7.86 -7.69 -12.36
C TYR A 332 8.28 -6.78 -13.51
N VAL A 333 7.87 -5.50 -13.48
CA VAL A 333 8.25 -4.50 -14.48
C VAL A 333 9.74 -4.16 -14.38
N ASP A 334 10.26 -4.02 -13.15
CA ASP A 334 11.69 -3.82 -12.90
C ASP A 334 12.53 -5.00 -13.41
N ALA A 335 11.98 -6.21 -13.38
CA ALA A 335 12.59 -7.41 -13.97
C ALA A 335 12.46 -7.50 -15.52
N GLY A 336 11.83 -6.52 -16.17
CA GLY A 336 11.76 -6.37 -17.62
C GLY A 336 10.44 -6.81 -18.28
N LEU A 337 9.38 -7.05 -17.50
CA LEU A 337 8.03 -7.29 -18.04
C LEU A 337 7.30 -5.96 -18.31
N ARG A 338 6.22 -6.03 -19.09
CA ARG A 338 5.27 -4.92 -19.28
C ARG A 338 3.99 -5.22 -18.52
N ALA A 339 3.29 -4.17 -18.07
CA ALA A 339 2.04 -4.30 -17.34
C ALA A 339 0.89 -3.55 -18.03
N PHE A 340 -0.34 -4.04 -17.85
CA PHE A 340 -1.56 -3.25 -18.04
C PHE A 340 -2.65 -3.69 -17.06
N ALA A 341 -3.62 -2.80 -16.79
CA ALA A 341 -4.71 -3.06 -15.86
C ALA A 341 -5.61 -4.19 -16.36
N LEU A 342 -5.72 -5.27 -15.58
CA LEU A 342 -6.56 -6.40 -15.92
C LEU A 342 -7.98 -6.22 -15.37
N GLY A 343 -8.14 -5.61 -14.20
CA GLY A 343 -9.43 -5.34 -13.53
C GLY A 343 -9.23 -4.99 -12.06
N ASP A 344 -10.24 -5.24 -11.22
CA ASP A 344 -10.15 -4.99 -9.77
C ASP A 344 -10.72 -6.14 -8.93
N GLU A 345 -10.18 -6.33 -7.74
CA GLU A 345 -10.64 -7.26 -6.72
C GLU A 345 -11.58 -6.58 -5.72
N ALA A 346 -12.66 -7.27 -5.36
CA ALA A 346 -13.64 -6.81 -4.37
C ALA A 346 -13.27 -7.29 -2.97
N ILE A 347 -12.85 -6.38 -2.10
CA ILE A 347 -12.50 -6.68 -0.70
C ILE A 347 -13.53 -6.05 0.24
N ILE A 348 -14.20 -6.88 1.03
CA ILE A 348 -15.06 -6.44 2.13
C ILE A 348 -14.19 -6.25 3.37
N ASP A 349 -14.21 -5.04 3.91
CA ASP A 349 -13.73 -4.74 5.25
C ASP A 349 -14.85 -5.05 6.26
N VAL A 350 -14.59 -6.02 7.14
CA VAL A 350 -15.59 -6.51 8.12
C VAL A 350 -16.00 -5.39 9.07
N ASP A 351 -15.06 -4.53 9.46
CA ASP A 351 -15.32 -3.45 10.43
C ASP A 351 -16.17 -2.32 9.83
N ARG A 352 -16.22 -2.22 8.49
CA ARG A 352 -16.99 -1.20 7.76
C ARG A 352 -18.28 -1.73 7.13
N PHE A 353 -18.50 -3.04 7.12
CA PHE A 353 -19.66 -3.62 6.48
C PHE A 353 -20.91 -3.46 7.35
N SER A 354 -21.98 -2.92 6.77
CA SER A 354 -23.26 -2.72 7.42
C SER A 354 -24.40 -3.04 6.47
N LEU A 355 -25.45 -3.70 6.95
CA LEU A 355 -26.69 -3.89 6.18
C LEU A 355 -27.61 -2.66 6.23
N ARG A 356 -27.22 -1.62 6.98
CA ARG A 356 -27.97 -0.37 7.12
C ARG A 356 -27.66 0.55 5.92
N GLY A 357 -28.42 1.64 5.80
CA GLY A 357 -28.28 2.56 4.66
C GLY A 357 -29.14 2.25 3.43
N ARG A 358 -29.25 3.25 2.55
CA ARG A 358 -30.12 3.22 1.35
C ARG A 358 -29.55 2.33 0.25
N THR A 359 -28.24 2.37 0.05
CA THR A 359 -27.51 1.59 -0.96
C THR A 359 -27.55 0.09 -0.69
N MET A 360 -27.58 -0.34 0.58
CA MET A 360 -27.66 -1.75 1.01
C MET A 360 -29.07 -2.34 0.95
N ARG A 361 -30.08 -1.59 0.49
CA ARG A 361 -31.47 -2.05 0.38
C ARG A 361 -31.60 -3.39 -0.38
N PRO A 362 -30.93 -3.63 -1.52
CA PRO A 362 -31.06 -4.91 -2.24
C PRO A 362 -30.54 -6.10 -1.43
N VAL A 363 -29.38 -5.97 -0.78
CA VAL A 363 -28.78 -7.02 0.06
C VAL A 363 -29.65 -7.27 1.29
N ARG A 364 -30.11 -6.21 1.97
CA ARG A 364 -31.00 -6.32 3.13
C ARG A 364 -32.33 -7.01 2.78
N GLN A 365 -32.90 -6.73 1.61
CA GLN A 365 -34.12 -7.38 1.15
C GLN A 365 -33.90 -8.87 0.84
N ALA A 366 -32.77 -9.22 0.23
CA ALA A 366 -32.38 -10.61 -0.01
C ALA A 366 -32.21 -11.38 1.32
N VAL A 367 -31.42 -10.83 2.26
CA VAL A 367 -31.22 -11.40 3.60
C VAL A 367 -32.57 -11.62 4.30
N THR A 368 -33.42 -10.58 4.36
CA THR A 368 -34.73 -10.66 5.02
C THR A 368 -35.62 -11.74 4.40
N ARG A 369 -35.59 -11.89 3.07
CA ARG A 369 -36.38 -12.90 2.36
C ARG A 369 -35.94 -14.31 2.73
N ILE A 370 -34.64 -14.58 2.70
CA ILE A 370 -34.07 -15.89 3.03
C ILE A 370 -34.30 -16.23 4.50
N THR A 371 -34.11 -15.27 5.42
CA THR A 371 -34.43 -15.46 6.84
C THR A 371 -35.91 -15.78 7.06
N ARG A 372 -36.83 -15.12 6.35
CA ARG A 372 -38.29 -15.43 6.42
C ARG A 372 -38.63 -16.81 5.87
N ALA A 373 -37.85 -17.34 4.94
CA ALA A 373 -37.99 -18.70 4.43
C ALA A 373 -37.47 -19.77 5.43
N GLY A 374 -37.01 -19.37 6.62
CA GLY A 374 -36.59 -20.29 7.69
C GLY A 374 -35.16 -20.78 7.58
N TYR A 375 -34.33 -20.11 6.77
CA TYR A 375 -32.94 -20.51 6.56
C TYR A 375 -32.03 -20.19 7.74
N THR A 376 -31.11 -21.10 8.05
CA THR A 376 -30.04 -20.91 9.05
C THR A 376 -28.67 -21.08 8.42
N THR A 377 -27.64 -20.47 9.00
CA THR A 377 -26.24 -20.60 8.53
C THR A 377 -25.35 -21.24 9.56
N ARG A 378 -24.28 -21.89 9.10
CA ARG A 378 -23.19 -22.39 9.93
C ARG A 378 -21.87 -21.99 9.30
N VAL A 379 -21.02 -21.27 10.04
CA VAL A 379 -19.67 -20.87 9.63
C VAL A 379 -18.68 -21.73 10.41
N ARG A 380 -17.89 -22.54 9.72
CA ARG A 380 -16.94 -23.49 10.34
C ARG A 380 -15.66 -23.58 9.53
N ARG A 381 -14.54 -23.85 10.21
CA ARG A 381 -13.29 -24.24 9.54
C ARG A 381 -13.41 -25.68 9.05
N HIS A 382 -12.68 -26.03 8.00
CA HIS A 382 -12.64 -27.40 7.49
C HIS A 382 -12.18 -28.40 8.56
N SER A 383 -11.28 -27.99 9.45
CA SER A 383 -10.82 -28.80 10.58
C SER A 383 -11.90 -29.11 11.63
N GLU A 384 -13.01 -28.37 11.63
CA GLU A 384 -14.12 -28.52 12.59
C GLU A 384 -15.25 -29.40 12.03
N LEU A 385 -15.20 -29.74 10.73
CA LEU A 385 -16.17 -30.60 10.07
C LEU A 385 -15.76 -32.06 10.21
N SER A 386 -16.75 -32.94 10.39
CA SER A 386 -16.48 -34.37 10.27
C SER A 386 -16.11 -34.74 8.82
N PRO A 387 -15.37 -35.84 8.59
CA PRO A 387 -15.08 -36.30 7.24
C PRO A 387 -16.34 -36.55 6.39
N THR A 388 -17.45 -36.96 7.03
CA THR A 388 -18.73 -37.20 6.35
C THR A 388 -19.42 -35.89 5.95
N GLU A 389 -19.41 -34.87 6.82
CA GLU A 389 -19.94 -33.54 6.49
C GLU A 389 -19.14 -32.90 5.35
N LEU A 390 -17.81 -32.98 5.40
CA LEU A 390 -16.94 -32.40 4.37
C LEU A 390 -17.11 -33.12 3.02
N ALA A 391 -17.26 -34.45 3.03
CA ALA A 391 -17.59 -35.23 1.83
C ALA A 391 -18.96 -34.84 1.25
N GLN A 392 -19.98 -34.64 2.09
CA GLN A 392 -21.30 -34.18 1.65
C GLN A 392 -21.23 -32.82 0.94
N VAL A 393 -20.47 -31.85 1.48
CA VAL A 393 -20.28 -30.54 0.82
C VAL A 393 -19.55 -30.73 -0.52
N GLY A 394 -18.55 -31.60 -0.59
CA GLY A 394 -17.85 -31.96 -1.83
C GLY A 394 -18.77 -32.57 -2.90
N GLU A 395 -19.66 -33.50 -2.52
CA GLU A 395 -20.65 -34.09 -3.42
C GLU A 395 -21.66 -33.05 -3.93
N LEU A 396 -22.13 -32.16 -3.07
CA LEU A 396 -23.02 -31.06 -3.45
C LEU A 396 -22.32 -30.08 -4.40
N ALA A 397 -21.03 -29.81 -4.17
CA ALA A 397 -20.21 -28.98 -5.06
C ALA A 397 -20.19 -29.52 -6.50
N GLN A 398 -20.00 -30.84 -6.64
CA GLN A 398 -19.99 -31.51 -7.94
C GLN A 398 -21.40 -31.57 -8.57
N ARG A 399 -22.42 -31.89 -7.78
CA ARG A 399 -23.82 -31.99 -8.24
C ARG A 399 -24.34 -30.66 -8.77
N TRP A 400 -24.12 -29.57 -8.04
CA TRP A 400 -24.58 -28.24 -8.43
C TRP A 400 -23.72 -27.59 -9.52
N ARG A 401 -22.54 -28.15 -9.83
CA ARG A 401 -21.70 -27.70 -10.98
C ARG A 401 -22.35 -28.02 -12.33
N GLY A 402 -22.99 -29.20 -12.46
CA GLY A 402 -23.50 -29.69 -13.75
C GLY A 402 -22.38 -29.91 -14.80
N ASN A 403 -22.65 -29.56 -16.07
CA ASN A 403 -21.72 -29.72 -17.21
C ASN A 403 -20.69 -28.59 -17.35
N GLU A 404 -20.66 -27.63 -16.41
CA GLU A 404 -19.73 -26.50 -16.48
C GLU A 404 -18.30 -26.94 -16.14
N THR A 405 -17.32 -26.52 -16.95
CA THR A 405 -15.90 -26.72 -16.66
C THR A 405 -15.52 -25.95 -15.39
N GLU A 406 -14.77 -26.61 -14.50
CA GLU A 406 -14.27 -26.00 -13.28
C GLU A 406 -13.22 -24.94 -13.62
N ARG A 407 -13.52 -23.69 -13.29
CA ARG A 407 -12.70 -22.51 -13.60
C ARG A 407 -11.69 -22.27 -12.48
N GLY A 408 -10.60 -21.59 -12.76
CA GLY A 408 -9.71 -21.05 -11.72
C GLY A 408 -8.29 -21.59 -11.76
N PHE A 409 -7.34 -20.73 -12.13
CA PHE A 409 -5.91 -20.92 -11.93
C PHE A 409 -5.36 -20.00 -10.83
N SER A 410 -5.81 -18.75 -10.82
CA SER A 410 -5.47 -17.75 -9.80
C SER A 410 -6.54 -17.59 -8.71
N MET A 411 -7.74 -18.15 -8.92
CA MET A 411 -8.95 -17.77 -8.18
C MET A 411 -9.74 -18.92 -7.57
N ALA A 412 -9.32 -20.16 -7.78
CA ALA A 412 -9.95 -21.34 -7.19
C ALA A 412 -8.87 -22.35 -6.80
N LEU A 413 -9.06 -23.06 -5.71
CA LEU A 413 -8.15 -24.08 -5.19
C LEU A 413 -8.43 -25.44 -5.84
N ASN A 414 -9.66 -25.72 -6.27
CA ASN A 414 -10.10 -26.95 -6.97
C ASN A 414 -9.71 -28.26 -6.25
N ARG A 415 -9.77 -28.27 -4.91
CA ARG A 415 -9.60 -29.48 -4.07
C ARG A 415 -10.36 -29.39 -2.73
N LEU A 416 -11.60 -28.92 -2.79
CA LEU A 416 -12.47 -28.87 -1.62
C LEU A 416 -12.52 -30.24 -0.92
N GLY A 417 -12.25 -30.24 0.38
CA GLY A 417 -12.23 -31.47 1.18
C GLY A 417 -10.84 -32.06 1.46
N ASP A 418 -9.76 -31.44 0.97
CA ASP A 418 -8.40 -31.90 1.30
C ASP A 418 -8.08 -31.71 2.80
N PRO A 419 -7.66 -32.77 3.52
CA PRO A 419 -7.34 -32.69 4.95
C PRO A 419 -6.19 -31.73 5.31
N ALA A 420 -5.33 -31.39 4.35
CA ALA A 420 -4.25 -30.42 4.54
C ALA A 420 -4.74 -28.96 4.53
N ASP A 421 -6.00 -28.71 4.15
CA ASP A 421 -6.59 -27.37 4.06
C ASP A 421 -7.54 -27.07 5.23
N GLY A 422 -7.19 -27.54 6.44
CA GLY A 422 -8.02 -27.41 7.65
C GLY A 422 -8.39 -25.98 8.03
N ARG A 423 -7.56 -24.99 7.67
CA ARG A 423 -7.82 -23.56 7.92
C ARG A 423 -8.82 -22.91 6.97
N CYS A 424 -9.19 -23.57 5.87
CA CYS A 424 -10.24 -23.06 4.98
C CYS A 424 -11.56 -22.96 5.74
N VAL A 425 -12.38 -21.96 5.39
CA VAL A 425 -13.65 -21.69 6.04
C VAL A 425 -14.77 -21.98 5.06
N VAL A 426 -15.79 -22.69 5.52
CA VAL A 426 -17.03 -22.87 4.77
C VAL A 426 -18.18 -22.25 5.55
N ILE A 427 -19.06 -21.56 4.83
CA ILE A 427 -20.38 -21.19 5.32
C ILE A 427 -21.43 -22.00 4.55
N THR A 428 -22.29 -22.74 5.26
CA THR A 428 -23.40 -23.50 4.69
C THR A 428 -24.74 -22.88 5.09
N ALA A 429 -25.66 -22.79 4.15
CA ALA A 429 -27.05 -22.38 4.38
C ALA A 429 -27.97 -23.60 4.37
N HIS A 430 -28.73 -23.75 5.45
CA HIS A 430 -29.66 -24.85 5.68
C HIS A 430 -31.09 -24.33 5.61
N ASP A 431 -31.96 -24.99 4.84
CA ASP A 431 -33.39 -24.68 4.82
C ASP A 431 -34.10 -25.11 6.12
N ALA A 432 -35.41 -24.89 6.20
CA ALA A 432 -36.22 -25.25 7.36
C ALA A 432 -36.23 -26.77 7.67
N ALA A 433 -35.90 -27.62 6.69
CA ALA A 433 -35.75 -29.06 6.85
C ALA A 433 -34.32 -29.47 7.25
N GLY A 434 -33.41 -28.50 7.40
CA GLY A 434 -32.00 -28.71 7.74
C GLY A 434 -31.11 -29.11 6.55
N GLN A 435 -31.64 -29.13 5.33
CA GLN A 435 -30.86 -29.52 4.14
C GLN A 435 -29.99 -28.37 3.65
N ILE A 436 -28.75 -28.67 3.23
CA ILE A 436 -27.86 -27.67 2.65
C ILE A 436 -28.40 -27.27 1.28
N ARG A 437 -28.71 -25.99 1.09
CA ARG A 437 -29.20 -25.43 -0.19
C ARG A 437 -28.21 -24.46 -0.84
N GLY A 438 -27.13 -24.11 -0.14
CA GLY A 438 -26.01 -23.36 -0.70
C GLY A 438 -24.84 -23.26 0.26
N PHE A 439 -23.65 -23.01 -0.27
CA PHE A 439 -22.45 -22.80 0.53
C PHE A 439 -21.43 -21.90 -0.18
N LEU A 440 -20.58 -21.26 0.60
CA LEU A 440 -19.38 -20.57 0.15
C LEU A 440 -18.16 -21.17 0.87
N SER A 441 -17.09 -21.45 0.13
CA SER A 441 -15.78 -21.90 0.63
C SER A 441 -14.77 -20.78 0.45
N PHE A 442 -13.90 -20.59 1.44
CA PHE A 442 -12.85 -19.57 1.48
C PHE A 442 -11.52 -20.18 1.87
N VAL A 443 -10.46 -19.77 1.19
CA VAL A 443 -9.08 -20.05 1.59
C VAL A 443 -8.56 -18.97 2.56
N PRO A 444 -7.58 -19.29 3.42
CA PRO A 444 -6.94 -18.30 4.27
C PRO A 444 -6.20 -17.23 3.45
N TRP A 445 -6.41 -15.96 3.80
CA TRP A 445 -5.56 -14.84 3.40
C TRP A 445 -4.80 -14.35 4.64
N GLY A 446 -3.55 -14.80 4.80
CA GLY A 446 -2.79 -14.56 6.01
C GLY A 446 -3.43 -15.20 7.26
N ALA A 447 -3.34 -14.50 8.39
CA ALA A 447 -3.96 -14.86 9.66
C ALA A 447 -5.36 -14.25 9.84
N ARG A 448 -5.63 -13.09 9.22
CA ARG A 448 -6.82 -12.27 9.48
C ARG A 448 -7.73 -12.05 8.27
N GLY A 449 -7.46 -12.69 7.14
CA GLY A 449 -8.26 -12.56 5.92
C GLY A 449 -8.82 -13.88 5.41
N LEU A 450 -9.85 -13.78 4.58
CA LEU A 450 -10.41 -14.87 3.79
C LEU A 450 -10.44 -14.47 2.30
N SER A 451 -10.26 -15.44 1.41
CA SER A 451 -10.38 -15.24 -0.04
C SER A 451 -11.31 -16.28 -0.64
N LEU A 452 -12.30 -15.83 -1.42
CA LEU A 452 -13.36 -16.68 -1.95
C LEU A 452 -12.79 -17.73 -2.92
N ASP A 453 -12.96 -19.00 -2.55
CA ASP A 453 -12.55 -20.15 -3.34
C ASP A 453 -13.69 -20.68 -4.21
N LEU A 454 -14.83 -20.96 -3.58
CA LEU A 454 -15.95 -21.62 -4.25
C LEU A 454 -17.29 -21.07 -3.78
N MET A 455 -18.18 -20.79 -4.74
CA MET A 455 -19.57 -20.41 -4.47
C MET A 455 -20.51 -21.37 -5.21
N ARG A 456 -21.37 -22.06 -4.46
CA ARG A 456 -22.33 -23.02 -5.02
C ARG A 456 -23.67 -22.91 -4.31
N ARG A 457 -24.74 -23.06 -5.09
CA ARG A 457 -26.11 -23.11 -4.59
C ARG A 457 -26.94 -24.07 -5.40
N ASP A 458 -27.97 -24.59 -4.75
CA ASP A 458 -29.05 -25.28 -5.42
C ASP A 458 -29.77 -24.31 -6.38
N ARG A 459 -30.13 -24.81 -7.57
CA ARG A 459 -30.83 -24.02 -8.58
C ARG A 459 -32.26 -23.71 -8.14
N ASP A 460 -32.84 -24.62 -7.36
CA ASP A 460 -34.21 -24.52 -6.84
C ASP A 460 -34.29 -23.77 -5.49
N ALA A 461 -33.17 -23.22 -5.00
CA ALA A 461 -33.15 -22.41 -3.79
C ALA A 461 -33.67 -20.98 -4.03
N GLU A 462 -34.15 -20.36 -2.95
CA GLU A 462 -34.73 -19.03 -2.92
C GLU A 462 -33.75 -17.97 -3.42
N ASN A 463 -34.29 -17.03 -4.18
CA ASN A 463 -33.50 -15.93 -4.73
C ASN A 463 -33.02 -14.99 -3.61
N GLY A 464 -31.70 -14.77 -3.53
CA GLY A 464 -31.03 -14.01 -2.48
C GLY A 464 -30.09 -14.83 -1.59
N LEU A 465 -29.94 -16.15 -1.84
CA LEU A 465 -29.17 -17.03 -0.97
C LEU A 465 -27.67 -16.67 -0.88
N ASN A 466 -27.07 -16.18 -1.96
CA ASN A 466 -25.65 -15.79 -1.94
C ASN A 466 -25.44 -14.49 -1.14
N GLU A 467 -26.34 -13.52 -1.28
CA GLU A 467 -26.38 -12.30 -0.47
C GLU A 467 -26.51 -12.64 1.01
N TYR A 468 -27.37 -13.60 1.32
CA TYR A 468 -27.55 -14.11 2.68
C TYR A 468 -26.27 -14.74 3.22
N LEU A 469 -25.63 -15.63 2.46
CA LEU A 469 -24.37 -16.28 2.86
C LEU A 469 -23.24 -15.26 3.06
N VAL A 470 -23.07 -14.28 2.16
CA VAL A 470 -22.03 -13.25 2.30
C VAL A 470 -22.28 -12.40 3.54
N ALA A 471 -23.51 -11.90 3.74
CA ALA A 471 -23.85 -11.09 4.91
C ALA A 471 -23.64 -11.85 6.23
N GLN A 472 -24.09 -13.12 6.29
CA GLN A 472 -23.93 -13.97 7.47
C GLN A 472 -22.48 -14.35 7.75
N LEU A 473 -21.66 -14.49 6.71
CA LEU A 473 -20.22 -14.69 6.89
C LEU A 473 -19.56 -13.45 7.50
N VAL A 474 -19.90 -12.25 7.01
CA VAL A 474 -19.33 -11.00 7.53
C VAL A 474 -19.74 -10.79 8.98
N GLU A 475 -21.00 -11.09 9.33
CA GLU A 475 -21.49 -11.04 10.72
C GLU A 475 -20.72 -12.00 11.65
N ALA A 476 -20.40 -13.21 11.18
CA ALA A 476 -19.64 -14.21 11.95
C ALA A 476 -18.12 -13.98 11.97
N ALA A 477 -17.58 -13.17 11.04
CA ALA A 477 -16.14 -13.01 10.81
C ALA A 477 -15.33 -12.59 12.05
N PRO A 478 -15.81 -11.65 12.92
CA PRO A 478 -15.09 -11.29 14.14
C PRO A 478 -14.90 -12.48 15.09
N GLY A 479 -15.89 -13.38 15.19
CA GLY A 479 -15.86 -14.56 16.05
C GLY A 479 -14.80 -15.59 15.65
N ILE A 480 -14.34 -15.57 14.40
CA ILE A 480 -13.29 -16.45 13.87
C ILE A 480 -11.96 -15.73 13.58
N GLY A 481 -11.85 -14.45 13.98
CA GLY A 481 -10.64 -13.64 13.84
C GLY A 481 -10.39 -13.04 12.45
N VAL A 482 -11.42 -12.95 11.61
CA VAL A 482 -11.34 -12.44 10.23
C VAL A 482 -11.76 -10.98 10.18
N ARG A 483 -10.97 -10.15 9.49
CA ARG A 483 -11.21 -8.71 9.29
C ARG A 483 -11.41 -8.30 7.83
N ARG A 484 -10.94 -9.12 6.89
CA ARG A 484 -11.01 -8.83 5.45
C ARG A 484 -11.49 -10.06 4.70
N ILE A 485 -12.40 -9.87 3.76
CA ILE A 485 -12.95 -10.95 2.93
C ILE A 485 -12.86 -10.53 1.47
N SER A 486 -12.04 -11.22 0.68
CA SER A 486 -12.05 -11.06 -0.77
C SER A 486 -13.20 -11.87 -1.38
N LEU A 487 -14.01 -11.20 -2.18
CA LEU A 487 -15.05 -11.79 -3.04
C LEU A 487 -14.53 -12.07 -4.47
N ASN A 488 -13.20 -12.20 -4.60
CA ASN A 488 -12.50 -12.48 -5.84
C ASN A 488 -12.49 -11.31 -6.83
N PHE A 489 -11.81 -11.52 -7.95
CA PHE A 489 -11.45 -10.50 -8.94
C PHE A 489 -12.44 -10.39 -10.10
N ALA A 490 -12.73 -9.15 -10.54
CA ALA A 490 -13.56 -8.84 -11.70
C ALA A 490 -12.71 -8.29 -12.87
N VAL A 491 -12.56 -9.09 -13.93
CA VAL A 491 -11.81 -8.71 -15.14
C VAL A 491 -12.48 -7.53 -15.86
N PHE A 492 -11.68 -6.56 -16.30
CA PHE A 492 -12.05 -5.40 -17.12
C PHE A 492 -13.04 -4.39 -16.51
N ARG A 493 -13.18 -4.35 -15.17
CA ARG A 493 -14.02 -3.35 -14.47
C ARG A 493 -13.76 -1.91 -14.90
N ASN A 494 -12.50 -1.50 -15.08
CA ASN A 494 -12.15 -0.14 -15.47
C ASN A 494 -12.72 0.29 -16.84
N VAL A 495 -13.03 -0.67 -17.72
CA VAL A 495 -13.69 -0.36 -19.01
C VAL A 495 -15.20 -0.16 -18.82
N PHE A 496 -15.84 -1.01 -18.01
CA PHE A 496 -17.28 -0.91 -17.71
C PHE A 496 -17.60 0.34 -16.88
N SER A 497 -16.83 0.61 -15.82
CA SER A 497 -17.03 1.79 -14.97
C SER A 497 -16.74 3.12 -15.68
N ALA A 498 -15.83 3.15 -16.66
CA ALA A 498 -15.56 4.32 -17.48
C ALA A 498 -16.63 4.57 -18.55
N ALA A 499 -17.33 3.53 -19.02
CA ALA A 499 -18.44 3.66 -19.96
C ALA A 499 -19.68 4.31 -19.33
N ASP A 500 -19.89 4.10 -18.03
CA ASP A 500 -21.01 4.65 -17.24
C ASP A 500 -20.83 6.13 -16.86
N GLN A 501 -19.65 6.72 -17.07
CA GLN A 501 -19.40 8.13 -16.79
C GLN A 501 -19.94 9.06 -17.89
N VAL A 502 -20.59 10.16 -17.48
CA VAL A 502 -21.10 11.19 -18.39
C VAL A 502 -19.92 11.87 -19.11
N GLY A 503 -19.71 11.52 -20.39
CA GLY A 503 -18.59 12.02 -21.20
C GLY A 503 -17.73 10.95 -21.88
N ALA A 504 -18.05 9.66 -21.73
CA ALA A 504 -17.27 8.57 -22.33
C ALA A 504 -17.11 8.71 -23.87
N GLY A 505 -15.86 8.73 -24.34
CA GLY A 505 -15.49 8.88 -25.75
C GLY A 505 -15.85 7.69 -26.65
N PRO A 506 -15.82 7.87 -27.99
CA PRO A 506 -16.31 6.86 -28.95
C PRO A 506 -15.54 5.53 -28.93
N ILE A 507 -14.25 5.56 -28.63
CA ILE A 507 -13.41 4.34 -28.54
C ILE A 507 -13.77 3.52 -27.29
N THR A 508 -14.02 4.16 -26.16
CA THR A 508 -14.43 3.50 -24.92
C THR A 508 -15.78 2.80 -25.10
N LYS A 509 -16.74 3.47 -25.76
CA LYS A 509 -18.06 2.88 -26.06
C LYS A 509 -17.99 1.71 -27.05
N ALA A 510 -17.11 1.78 -28.06
CA ALA A 510 -16.91 0.67 -28.99
C ALA A 510 -16.24 -0.54 -28.33
N THR A 511 -15.31 -0.29 -27.41
CA THR A 511 -14.63 -1.33 -26.64
C THR A 511 -15.58 -2.00 -25.64
N ASP A 512 -16.42 -1.21 -24.97
CA ASP A 512 -17.51 -1.69 -24.12
C ASP A 512 -18.50 -2.55 -24.91
N ALA A 513 -18.98 -2.10 -26.08
CA ALA A 513 -19.87 -2.90 -26.93
C ALA A 513 -19.26 -4.25 -27.37
N PHE A 514 -17.96 -4.28 -27.67
CA PHE A 514 -17.25 -5.52 -27.99
C PHE A 514 -17.12 -6.44 -26.76
N LEU A 515 -16.77 -5.89 -25.59
CA LEU A 515 -16.64 -6.64 -24.35
C LEU A 515 -18.00 -7.13 -23.83
N SER A 516 -19.09 -6.38 -24.01
CA SER A 516 -20.46 -6.80 -23.69
C SER A 516 -21.00 -7.84 -24.68
N PHE A 517 -20.55 -7.85 -25.93
CA PHE A 517 -20.78 -8.98 -26.83
C PHE A 517 -20.01 -10.23 -26.37
N ALA A 518 -18.75 -10.08 -25.94
CA ALA A 518 -17.96 -11.18 -25.37
C ALA A 518 -18.51 -11.66 -24.02
N SER A 519 -19.13 -10.79 -23.23
CA SER A 519 -19.71 -11.12 -21.91
C SER A 519 -20.90 -12.09 -22.02
N ARG A 520 -21.60 -12.13 -23.17
CA ARG A 520 -22.60 -13.17 -23.49
C ARG A 520 -22.04 -14.59 -23.43
N PHE A 521 -20.72 -14.74 -23.59
CA PHE A 521 -20.03 -16.02 -23.54
C PHE A 521 -19.25 -16.22 -22.22
N TYR A 522 -19.01 -15.16 -21.42
CA TYR A 522 -18.05 -15.17 -20.31
C TYR A 522 -18.50 -14.55 -18.96
N GLN A 523 -19.76 -14.11 -18.79
CA GLN A 523 -20.37 -13.66 -17.51
C GLN A 523 -19.58 -12.58 -16.69
N LEU A 524 -18.69 -11.81 -17.32
CA LEU A 524 -17.81 -10.85 -16.63
C LEU A 524 -18.55 -9.69 -15.95
N GLU A 525 -19.61 -9.17 -16.59
CA GLU A 525 -20.41 -8.04 -16.08
C GLU A 525 -21.27 -8.43 -14.86
N THR A 526 -21.76 -9.67 -14.83
CA THR A 526 -22.61 -10.18 -13.74
C THR A 526 -21.83 -10.30 -12.43
N LEU A 527 -20.54 -10.65 -12.48
CA LEU A 527 -19.70 -10.75 -11.30
C LEU A 527 -19.41 -9.38 -10.67
N TYR A 528 -19.06 -8.38 -11.49
CA TYR A 528 -18.89 -7.00 -11.02
C TYR A 528 -20.14 -6.50 -10.30
N ARG A 529 -21.30 -6.54 -10.97
CA ARG A 529 -22.58 -6.07 -10.38
C ARG A 529 -23.00 -6.87 -9.15
N SER A 530 -22.67 -8.15 -9.11
CA SER A 530 -22.93 -8.99 -7.94
C SER A 530 -22.04 -8.62 -6.75
N ASN A 531 -20.82 -8.12 -6.96
CA ASN A 531 -19.94 -7.76 -5.85
C ASN A 531 -20.13 -6.30 -5.40
N ASP A 532 -20.42 -5.40 -6.34
CA ASP A 532 -20.58 -3.95 -6.10
C ASP A 532 -21.67 -3.63 -5.07
N LYS A 533 -22.72 -4.46 -5.00
CA LYS A 533 -23.83 -4.33 -4.04
C LYS A 533 -23.41 -4.47 -2.56
N TYR A 534 -22.22 -5.01 -2.27
CA TYR A 534 -21.68 -5.13 -0.92
C TYR A 534 -20.79 -3.95 -0.52
N GLN A 535 -20.67 -2.94 -1.38
CA GLN A 535 -19.78 -1.78 -1.20
C GLN A 535 -18.32 -2.16 -0.86
N PRO A 536 -17.69 -3.06 -1.62
CA PRO A 536 -16.32 -3.47 -1.33
C PRO A 536 -15.33 -2.34 -1.61
N GLN A 537 -14.18 -2.40 -0.95
CA GLN A 537 -12.98 -1.72 -1.42
C GLN A 537 -12.50 -2.44 -2.68
N TRP A 538 -12.32 -1.68 -3.76
CA TRP A 538 -11.81 -2.19 -5.02
C TRP A 538 -10.30 -2.02 -5.11
N VAL A 539 -9.57 -3.10 -5.29
CA VAL A 539 -8.10 -3.11 -5.39
C VAL A 539 -7.67 -3.54 -6.79
N PRO A 540 -6.86 -2.74 -7.51
CA PRO A 540 -6.49 -3.04 -8.89
C PRO A 540 -5.60 -4.28 -8.98
N ARG A 541 -5.84 -5.09 -10.02
CA ARG A 541 -5.00 -6.24 -10.40
C ARG A 541 -4.51 -6.08 -11.83
N LEU A 542 -3.22 -6.34 -12.05
CA LEU A 542 -2.55 -6.10 -13.32
C LEU A 542 -2.10 -7.41 -13.96
N LEU A 543 -1.98 -7.37 -15.30
CA LEU A 543 -1.35 -8.41 -16.09
C LEU A 543 0.08 -7.99 -16.41
N CYS A 544 1.07 -8.79 -16.02
CA CYS A 544 2.45 -8.62 -16.47
C CYS A 544 2.78 -9.61 -17.59
N TYR A 545 3.52 -9.18 -18.62
CA TYR A 545 3.86 -10.02 -19.77
C TYR A 545 5.23 -9.67 -20.39
N ASP A 546 5.87 -10.66 -21.01
CA ASP A 546 7.13 -10.47 -21.72
C ASP A 546 6.94 -9.55 -22.96
N PRO A 547 7.81 -8.55 -23.20
CA PRO A 547 7.70 -7.69 -24.39
C PRO A 547 7.72 -8.41 -25.74
N ALA A 548 8.32 -9.61 -25.81
CA ALA A 548 8.36 -10.45 -27.01
C ALA A 548 7.10 -11.35 -27.15
N LEU A 549 6.26 -11.40 -26.12
CA LEU A 549 4.93 -12.02 -26.15
C LEU A 549 3.92 -10.99 -26.70
N THR A 550 3.16 -11.36 -27.73
CA THR A 550 2.00 -10.56 -28.12
C THR A 550 0.93 -10.70 -27.03
N VAL A 551 0.32 -9.59 -26.58
CA VAL A 551 -0.75 -9.60 -25.55
C VAL A 551 -1.84 -10.63 -25.87
N ALA A 552 -2.15 -10.84 -27.15
CA ALA A 552 -3.08 -11.89 -27.60
C ALA A 552 -2.68 -13.31 -27.19
N ARG A 553 -1.39 -13.66 -27.27
CA ARG A 553 -0.88 -14.97 -26.88
C ARG A 553 -0.90 -15.15 -25.36
N ALA A 554 -0.61 -14.08 -24.61
CA ALA A 554 -0.80 -14.04 -23.16
C ALA A 554 -2.27 -14.31 -22.82
N GLY A 555 -3.18 -13.58 -23.48
CA GLY A 555 -4.62 -13.71 -23.32
C GLY A 555 -5.13 -15.13 -23.54
N ILE A 556 -4.68 -15.79 -24.61
CA ILE A 556 -5.06 -17.19 -24.89
C ILE A 556 -4.52 -18.13 -23.80
N ALA A 557 -3.24 -18.00 -23.43
CA ALA A 557 -2.64 -18.86 -22.42
C ALA A 557 -3.33 -18.70 -21.06
N MET A 558 -3.68 -17.49 -20.67
CA MET A 558 -4.44 -17.21 -19.44
C MET A 558 -5.89 -17.70 -19.53
N GLY A 559 -6.54 -17.51 -20.68
CA GLY A 559 -7.89 -18.01 -20.90
C GLY A 559 -7.96 -19.53 -20.80
N VAL A 560 -6.94 -20.23 -21.32
CA VAL A 560 -6.79 -21.68 -21.10
C VAL A 560 -6.48 -21.96 -19.63
N ALA A 561 -5.60 -21.16 -19.01
CA ALA A 561 -5.19 -21.38 -17.63
C ALA A 561 -6.38 -21.34 -16.65
N GLU A 562 -7.18 -20.28 -16.76
CA GLU A 562 -8.38 -20.02 -15.97
C GLU A 562 -9.59 -20.91 -16.34
N GLY A 563 -9.50 -21.68 -17.43
CA GLY A 563 -10.58 -22.55 -17.92
C GLY A 563 -11.66 -21.83 -18.73
N PHE A 564 -11.40 -20.60 -19.19
CA PHE A 564 -12.26 -19.85 -20.13
C PHE A 564 -12.15 -20.34 -21.58
N LEU A 565 -10.99 -20.86 -21.98
CA LEU A 565 -10.76 -21.37 -23.34
C LEU A 565 -10.44 -22.86 -23.33
N PRO A 566 -11.00 -23.65 -24.27
CA PRO A 566 -10.62 -25.04 -24.42
C PRO A 566 -9.20 -25.17 -24.97
N THR A 567 -8.52 -26.27 -24.66
CA THR A 567 -7.28 -26.65 -25.33
C THR A 567 -7.59 -27.11 -26.76
N LEU A 568 -7.33 -26.26 -27.74
CA LEU A 568 -7.60 -26.53 -29.17
C LEU A 568 -6.38 -27.14 -29.86
N GLY A 569 -6.55 -28.34 -30.44
CA GLY A 569 -5.56 -28.97 -31.33
C GLY A 569 -5.27 -30.45 -31.04
N PRO A 570 -4.65 -31.19 -31.97
CA PRO A 570 -4.34 -32.59 -31.77
C PRO A 570 -3.23 -32.78 -30.71
N ARG A 571 -3.30 -33.88 -29.94
CA ARG A 571 -2.40 -34.18 -28.80
C ARG A 571 -0.91 -34.11 -29.13
N PHE A 572 -0.52 -34.43 -30.37
CA PHE A 572 0.88 -34.36 -30.79
C PHE A 572 1.40 -32.91 -30.87
N LEU A 573 0.52 -31.92 -31.05
CA LEU A 573 0.84 -30.49 -31.20
C LEU A 573 0.73 -29.72 -29.87
N VAL A 574 -0.31 -29.97 -29.08
CA VAL A 574 -0.58 -29.25 -27.81
C VAL A 574 0.10 -29.91 -26.60
N GLY A 575 0.46 -31.19 -26.72
CA GLY A 575 1.01 -31.98 -25.60
C GLY A 575 -0.09 -32.64 -24.75
N PRO A 576 0.30 -33.41 -23.70
CA PRO A 576 -0.66 -33.97 -22.76
C PRO A 576 -1.35 -32.84 -21.97
N LYS A 577 -2.67 -32.92 -21.80
CA LYS A 577 -3.42 -32.00 -20.94
C LYS A 577 -2.94 -32.17 -19.50
N VAL A 578 -2.65 -31.07 -18.80
CA VAL A 578 -2.44 -31.11 -17.34
C VAL A 578 -3.74 -31.57 -16.69
N SER A 579 -3.65 -32.53 -15.76
CA SER A 579 -4.82 -33.00 -15.03
C SER A 579 -5.29 -31.90 -14.08
N ASP A 580 -6.57 -31.55 -14.15
CA ASP A 580 -7.20 -30.62 -13.21
C ASP A 580 -7.47 -31.29 -11.84
N VAL A 581 -7.30 -32.61 -11.75
CA VAL A 581 -7.48 -33.40 -10.51
C VAL A 581 -6.25 -33.28 -9.62
N GLN A 582 -6.45 -32.81 -8.39
CA GLN A 582 -5.43 -32.71 -7.34
C GLN A 582 -5.67 -33.79 -6.26
N PRO A 583 -5.13 -35.01 -6.43
CA PRO A 583 -5.34 -36.08 -5.45
C PRO A 583 -4.77 -35.69 -4.08
N PRO A 584 -5.43 -36.08 -2.96
CA PRO A 584 -4.86 -35.92 -1.62
C PRO A 584 -3.49 -36.58 -1.52
N ARG A 585 -2.53 -35.94 -0.86
CA ARG A 585 -1.20 -36.55 -0.64
C ARG A 585 -1.32 -37.69 0.37
N ALA A 586 -1.18 -38.93 -0.11
CA ALA A 586 -1.30 -40.16 0.68
C ALA A 586 -0.02 -40.57 1.43
N GLU A 587 1.05 -39.78 1.35
CA GLU A 587 2.27 -39.98 2.15
C GLU A 587 1.91 -39.71 3.62
N GLY A 588 1.89 -40.77 4.44
CA GLY A 588 1.23 -40.85 5.76
C GLY A 588 1.69 -39.91 6.89
N SER A 589 2.33 -38.77 6.61
CA SER A 589 2.68 -37.74 7.59
C SER A 589 2.55 -36.29 7.08
N PHE A 590 2.12 -36.05 5.83
CA PHE A 590 2.08 -34.69 5.27
C PHE A 590 1.10 -33.75 6.01
N VAL A 591 -0.11 -34.23 6.27
CA VAL A 591 -1.16 -33.44 6.96
C VAL A 591 -0.72 -33.06 8.38
N ASP A 592 -0.07 -33.98 9.09
CA ASP A 592 0.44 -33.73 10.44
C ASP A 592 1.58 -32.72 10.44
N ARG A 593 2.46 -32.76 9.43
CA ARG A 593 3.51 -31.75 9.24
C ARG A 593 2.93 -30.36 8.94
N VAL A 594 1.88 -30.27 8.12
CA VAL A 594 1.18 -28.99 7.88
C VAL A 594 0.59 -28.46 9.19
N ARG A 595 -0.13 -29.30 9.95
CA ARG A 595 -0.73 -28.91 11.24
C ARG A 595 0.31 -28.45 12.25
N GLU A 596 1.43 -29.15 12.35
CA GLU A 596 2.50 -28.78 13.26
C GLU A 596 3.18 -27.46 12.87
N GLN A 597 3.38 -27.26 11.57
CA GLN A 597 3.90 -25.99 11.04
C GLN A 597 2.96 -24.82 11.32
N GLU A 598 1.65 -24.99 11.12
CA GLU A 598 0.63 -23.99 11.46
C GLU A 598 0.61 -23.69 12.96
N ARG A 599 0.62 -24.72 13.81
CA ARG A 599 0.66 -24.57 15.28
C ARG A 599 1.86 -23.74 15.71
N ARG A 600 3.04 -24.05 15.18
CA ARG A 600 4.30 -23.37 15.53
C ARG A 600 4.33 -21.91 15.07
N LEU A 601 3.87 -21.62 13.86
CA LEU A 601 3.99 -20.29 13.24
C LEU A 601 2.84 -19.34 13.59
N LEU A 602 1.66 -19.86 13.95
CA LEU A 602 0.49 -19.05 14.29
C LEU A 602 0.33 -18.84 15.81
N THR A 603 1.09 -19.54 16.65
CA THR A 603 1.09 -19.30 18.10
C THR A 603 1.82 -17.98 18.38
N PRO A 604 1.16 -16.96 18.95
CA PRO A 604 1.82 -15.70 19.28
C PRO A 604 2.87 -15.94 20.36
N THR A 605 4.14 -15.68 20.05
CA THR A 605 5.19 -15.65 21.07
C THR A 605 5.23 -14.24 21.65
N ALA A 606 5.06 -14.11 22.97
CA ALA A 606 5.25 -12.82 23.63
C ALA A 606 6.69 -12.36 23.36
N PRO A 607 6.91 -11.14 22.82
CA PRO A 607 8.25 -10.64 22.61
C PRO A 607 8.97 -10.55 23.95
N ILE A 608 10.04 -11.32 24.11
CA ILE A 608 10.91 -11.21 25.28
C ILE A 608 11.79 -9.99 25.05
N ALA A 609 11.52 -8.90 25.77
CA ALA A 609 12.37 -7.71 25.72
C ALA A 609 13.78 -8.08 26.18
N ALA A 610 14.80 -7.78 25.36
CA ALA A 610 16.18 -7.91 25.76
C ALA A 610 16.47 -6.95 26.92
N LEU A 611 16.71 -7.49 28.11
CA LEU A 611 17.01 -6.69 29.30
C LEU A 611 18.47 -6.23 29.29
N THR A 612 18.70 -4.98 29.71
CA THR A 612 20.07 -4.49 29.98
C THR A 612 20.64 -5.16 31.22
N GLU A 613 21.97 -5.11 31.39
CA GLU A 613 22.64 -5.69 32.57
C GLU A 613 22.11 -5.08 33.88
N GLN A 614 21.91 -3.76 33.92
CA GLN A 614 21.35 -3.10 35.10
C GLN A 614 19.90 -3.52 35.39
N GLN A 615 19.09 -3.76 34.36
CA GLN A 615 17.73 -4.28 34.54
C GLN A 615 17.74 -5.71 35.08
N ARG A 616 18.68 -6.56 34.65
CA ARG A 616 18.85 -7.91 35.19
C ARG A 616 19.22 -7.86 36.68
N VAL A 617 20.26 -7.12 37.04
CA VAL A 617 20.71 -6.98 38.44
C VAL A 617 19.60 -6.46 39.35
N ARG A 618 18.80 -5.47 38.91
CA ARG A 618 17.68 -4.92 39.69
C ARG A 618 16.56 -5.94 39.89
N ARG A 619 16.29 -6.80 38.90
CA ARG A 619 15.35 -7.92 39.02
C ARG A 619 15.87 -8.98 39.98
N ASP A 620 17.14 -9.36 39.90
CA ASP A 620 17.75 -10.32 40.85
C ASP A 620 17.71 -9.80 42.31
N LYS A 621 17.81 -8.48 42.51
CA LYS A 621 17.62 -7.85 43.83
C LYS A 621 16.15 -7.92 44.29
N LEU A 622 15.20 -7.70 43.40
CA LEU A 622 13.77 -7.84 43.69
C LEU A 622 13.42 -9.28 44.08
N GLU A 623 13.86 -10.26 43.29
CA GLU A 623 13.62 -11.68 43.57
C GLU A 623 14.20 -12.10 44.92
N ARG A 624 15.40 -11.61 45.26
CA ARG A 624 16.00 -11.83 46.59
C ARG A 624 15.20 -11.20 47.72
N TRP A 625 14.63 -10.02 47.49
CA TRP A 625 13.74 -9.39 48.48
C TRP A 625 12.47 -10.19 48.68
N GLU A 626 11.82 -10.60 47.59
CA GLU A 626 10.58 -11.39 47.61
C GLU A 626 10.77 -12.78 48.24
N ALA A 627 11.94 -13.39 48.05
CA ALA A 627 12.32 -14.65 48.71
C ALA A 627 12.37 -14.55 50.24
N THR A 628 12.42 -13.34 50.82
CA THR A 628 12.32 -13.13 52.28
C THR A 628 10.89 -13.03 52.79
N GLY A 629 9.89 -13.23 51.94
CA GLY A 629 8.47 -13.08 52.27
C GLY A 629 7.99 -11.63 52.30
N ARG A 630 8.79 -10.69 51.77
CA ARG A 630 8.47 -9.26 51.71
C ARG A 630 8.11 -8.87 50.28
N GLU A 631 7.04 -8.12 50.10
CA GLU A 631 6.60 -7.69 48.77
C GLU A 631 7.52 -6.57 48.23
N GLY A 632 7.93 -6.64 46.96
CA GLY A 632 8.68 -5.55 46.32
C GLY A 632 7.79 -4.40 45.83
N TYR A 633 6.48 -4.63 45.78
CA TYR A 633 5.43 -3.68 45.40
C TYR A 633 4.21 -3.84 46.31
N PRO A 634 4.35 -3.54 47.62
CA PRO A 634 3.24 -3.72 48.55
C PRO A 634 2.08 -2.78 48.25
N VAL A 635 0.87 -3.18 48.67
CA VAL A 635 -0.35 -2.36 48.56
C VAL A 635 -0.22 -1.03 49.32
N GLY A 636 0.56 -1.00 50.40
CA GLY A 636 0.81 0.22 51.17
C GLY A 636 2.06 0.10 52.03
N VAL A 637 2.62 1.27 52.38
CA VAL A 637 3.76 1.40 53.27
C VAL A 637 3.46 2.38 54.40
N ARG A 638 4.22 2.32 55.49
CA ARG A 638 4.02 3.21 56.64
C ARG A 638 4.45 4.63 56.29
N ARG A 639 3.56 5.59 56.48
CA ARG A 639 3.87 7.02 56.35
C ARG A 639 3.11 7.80 57.40
N THR A 640 3.85 8.43 58.30
CA THR A 640 3.30 9.27 59.38
C THR A 640 3.39 10.76 59.08
N HIS A 641 4.41 11.16 58.31
CA HIS A 641 4.69 12.56 57.98
C HIS A 641 5.12 12.66 56.52
N ARG A 642 4.88 13.83 55.90
CA ARG A 642 5.58 14.24 54.69
C ARG A 642 6.97 14.73 55.03
N VAL A 643 7.88 14.67 54.08
CA VAL A 643 9.24 15.20 54.29
C VAL A 643 9.22 16.71 54.54
N ALA A 644 8.37 17.46 53.84
CA ALA A 644 8.25 18.90 54.03
C ALA A 644 7.86 19.28 55.47
N GLU A 645 6.91 18.56 56.06
CA GLU A 645 6.44 18.77 57.43
C GLU A 645 7.56 18.57 58.45
N LEU A 646 8.41 17.55 58.26
CA LEU A 646 9.56 17.33 59.13
C LEU A 646 10.63 18.41 58.98
N ARG A 647 10.87 18.89 57.75
CA ARG A 647 11.81 19.99 57.54
C ARG A 647 11.34 21.26 58.23
N GLU A 648 10.05 21.57 58.15
CA GLU A 648 9.47 22.73 58.82
C GLU A 648 9.50 22.59 60.35
N ALA A 649 9.10 21.43 60.88
CA ALA A 649 9.03 21.20 62.33
C ALA A 649 10.40 21.13 63.02
N TYR A 650 11.46 20.75 62.30
CA TYR A 650 12.81 20.55 62.85
C TYR A 650 13.87 21.43 62.17
N ASP A 651 13.45 22.54 61.55
CA ASP A 651 14.38 23.50 60.99
C ASP A 651 15.30 24.08 62.08
N GLY A 652 16.58 24.24 61.77
CA GLY A 652 17.58 24.76 62.72
C GLY A 652 17.94 23.85 63.91
N LEU A 653 17.57 22.55 63.88
CA LEU A 653 17.99 21.59 64.91
C LEU A 653 19.53 21.51 64.99
N THR A 654 20.10 21.60 66.19
CA THR A 654 21.56 21.66 66.35
C THR A 654 22.25 20.39 65.81
N PRO A 655 23.48 20.47 65.26
CA PRO A 655 24.20 19.29 64.76
C PRO A 655 24.39 18.19 65.80
N SER A 656 24.41 16.93 65.35
CA SER A 656 24.54 15.73 66.20
C SER A 656 23.47 15.60 67.29
N ARG A 657 22.29 16.19 67.10
CA ARG A 657 21.17 16.11 68.04
C ARG A 657 20.22 14.98 67.64
N ARG A 658 19.68 14.30 68.66
CA ARG A 658 18.59 13.33 68.49
C ARG A 658 17.34 13.81 69.18
N THR A 659 16.21 13.46 68.60
CA THR A 659 14.90 13.67 69.19
C THR A 659 14.29 12.32 69.58
N PRO A 660 13.37 12.28 70.56
CA PRO A 660 12.61 11.07 70.86
C PRO A 660 11.52 10.77 69.81
N THR A 661 11.33 11.65 68.81
CA THR A 661 10.24 11.53 67.84
C THR A 661 10.53 10.42 66.85
N ARG A 662 9.72 9.36 66.89
CA ARG A 662 9.71 8.29 65.89
C ARG A 662 8.80 8.65 64.73
N VAL A 663 9.30 8.57 63.51
CA VAL A 663 8.58 8.93 62.29
C VAL A 663 8.78 7.84 61.23
N SER A 664 7.75 7.64 60.41
CA SER A 664 7.83 6.94 59.14
C SER A 664 7.66 7.93 57.99
N VAL A 665 8.62 7.95 57.07
CA VAL A 665 8.59 8.77 55.85
C VAL A 665 8.83 7.90 54.63
N ALA A 666 8.18 8.22 53.52
CA ALA A 666 8.34 7.53 52.25
C ALA A 666 8.81 8.51 51.17
N GLY A 667 9.67 8.05 50.27
CA GLY A 667 10.18 8.89 49.20
C GLY A 667 11.02 8.13 48.20
N ARG A 668 11.38 8.80 47.10
CA ARG A 668 12.24 8.24 46.06
C ARG A 668 13.70 8.41 46.45
N VAL A 669 14.47 7.33 46.32
CA VAL A 669 15.92 7.34 46.51
C VAL A 669 16.58 8.19 45.43
N ARG A 670 17.19 9.31 45.84
CA ARG A 670 17.94 10.24 44.97
C ARG A 670 19.44 10.08 45.07
N ALA A 671 19.96 9.67 46.22
CA ALA A 671 21.39 9.46 46.37
C ALA A 671 21.61 8.35 47.39
N ILE A 672 22.68 7.60 47.19
CA ILE A 672 23.14 6.56 48.10
C ILE A 672 24.62 6.80 48.34
N ARG A 673 25.03 6.85 49.60
CA ARG A 673 26.44 6.96 49.99
C ARG A 673 26.73 6.01 51.13
N ASP A 674 27.52 4.98 50.85
CA ASP A 674 28.00 4.03 51.84
C ASP A 674 29.45 4.34 52.23
N LEU A 675 29.70 4.45 53.53
CA LEU A 675 31.02 4.67 54.13
C LEU A 675 31.47 3.46 54.97
N GLY A 676 30.87 2.29 54.75
CA GLY A 676 31.21 1.03 55.40
C GLY A 676 30.53 0.85 56.76
N GLY A 677 30.72 1.79 57.69
CA GLY A 677 30.08 1.78 59.02
C GLY A 677 28.78 2.58 59.11
N VAL A 678 28.54 3.47 58.15
CA VAL A 678 27.36 4.33 58.05
C VAL A 678 26.95 4.41 56.59
N SER A 679 25.65 4.29 56.30
CA SER A 679 25.09 4.44 54.96
C SER A 679 24.00 5.50 54.96
N PHE A 680 24.06 6.40 53.98
CA PHE A 680 23.14 7.52 53.82
C PHE A 680 22.35 7.35 52.52
N VAL A 681 21.04 7.54 52.61
CA VAL A 681 20.15 7.61 51.45
C VAL A 681 19.38 8.91 51.50
N VAL A 682 19.36 9.66 50.40
CA VAL A 682 18.53 10.86 50.29
C VAL A 682 17.18 10.47 49.70
N LEU A 683 16.11 10.73 50.44
CA LEU A 683 14.73 10.53 50.01
C LEU A 683 14.13 11.85 49.54
N ASP A 684 13.42 11.81 48.42
CA ASP A 684 12.64 12.92 47.87
C ASP A 684 11.15 12.58 47.90
N ASP A 685 10.38 13.44 48.56
CA ASP A 685 8.92 13.38 48.69
C ASP A 685 8.37 14.74 48.28
N GLU A 686 7.71 14.79 47.12
CA GLU A 686 7.10 15.99 46.54
C GLU A 686 8.07 17.20 46.36
N GLY A 687 9.37 16.94 46.19
CA GLY A 687 10.42 17.96 46.04
C GLY A 687 11.10 18.34 47.36
N ALA A 688 10.58 17.92 48.50
CA ALA A 688 11.26 18.04 49.79
C ALA A 688 12.18 16.85 50.02
N ARG A 689 13.39 17.10 50.52
CA ARG A 689 14.42 16.08 50.71
C ARG A 689 14.75 15.85 52.17
N ILE A 690 14.99 14.60 52.56
CA ILE A 690 15.50 14.22 53.88
C ILE A 690 16.51 13.10 53.75
N GLN A 691 17.48 13.09 54.65
CA GLN A 691 18.44 12.00 54.73
C GLN A 691 17.87 10.84 55.56
N ALA A 692 18.00 9.62 55.10
CA ALA A 692 17.81 8.40 55.88
C ALA A 692 19.21 7.82 56.16
N MET A 693 19.50 7.54 57.43
CA MET A 693 20.82 7.12 57.88
C MET A 693 20.73 5.77 58.58
N THR A 694 21.56 4.81 58.17
CA THR A 694 21.81 3.57 58.91
C THR A 694 23.22 3.59 59.50
N THR A 695 23.38 3.07 60.72
CA THR A 695 24.69 2.97 61.38
C THR A 695 24.92 1.54 61.87
N ALA A 696 26.17 1.09 61.91
CA ALA A 696 26.53 -0.25 62.37
C ALA A 696 26.13 -0.51 63.84
N ASP A 697 26.17 0.52 64.67
CA ASP A 697 25.95 0.40 66.12
C ASP A 697 24.46 0.48 66.51
N GLU A 698 23.61 1.07 65.66
CA GLU A 698 22.25 1.46 66.07
C GLU A 698 21.14 0.94 65.16
N THR A 699 21.44 0.66 63.90
CA THR A 699 20.48 0.00 63.01
C THR A 699 20.58 -1.51 63.18
N PRO A 700 19.46 -2.24 63.37
CA PRO A 700 19.49 -3.69 63.49
C PRO A 700 20.23 -4.35 62.32
N GLN A 701 21.13 -5.30 62.61
CA GLN A 701 22.05 -5.88 61.62
C GLN A 701 21.32 -6.46 60.39
N GLY A 702 20.18 -7.12 60.59
CA GLY A 702 19.36 -7.66 59.50
C GLY A 702 18.74 -6.57 58.61
N VAL A 703 18.34 -5.44 59.20
CA VAL A 703 17.78 -4.28 58.50
C VAL A 703 18.85 -3.60 57.65
N ARG A 704 20.05 -3.40 58.21
CA ARG A 704 21.21 -2.83 57.51
C ARG A 704 21.69 -3.74 56.38
N ARG A 705 21.79 -5.05 56.60
CA ARG A 705 22.18 -6.00 55.55
C ARG A 705 21.21 -5.97 54.37
N ALA A 706 19.90 -5.92 54.63
CA ALA A 706 18.91 -5.82 53.56
C ALA A 706 19.01 -4.47 52.82
N TRP A 707 19.22 -3.38 53.56
CA TRP A 707 19.42 -2.03 53.01
C TRP A 707 20.54 -2.00 51.97
N ASP A 708 21.73 -2.51 52.32
CA ASP A 708 22.90 -2.51 51.46
C ASP A 708 22.76 -3.43 50.23
N GLN A 709 21.98 -4.51 50.34
CA GLN A 709 21.83 -5.50 49.27
C GLN A 709 20.74 -5.16 48.25
N VAL A 710 19.67 -4.49 48.69
CA VAL A 710 18.43 -4.36 47.90
C VAL A 710 18.25 -2.98 47.33
N ILE A 711 18.59 -1.90 48.05
CA ILE A 711 18.26 -0.54 47.63
C ILE A 711 19.12 -0.12 46.42
N ASP A 712 18.48 0.54 45.46
CA ASP A 712 19.11 1.17 44.31
C ASP A 712 18.58 2.59 44.09
N LEU A 713 19.34 3.39 43.33
CA LEU A 713 18.90 4.69 42.85
C LEU A 713 17.55 4.56 42.10
N GLY A 714 16.61 5.43 42.44
CA GLY A 714 15.27 5.46 41.84
C GLY A 714 14.21 4.65 42.57
N ASP A 715 14.58 3.75 43.50
CA ASP A 715 13.61 3.00 44.30
C ASP A 715 12.71 3.93 45.12
N LEU A 716 11.47 3.54 45.35
CA LEU A 716 10.60 4.16 46.34
C LEU A 716 10.66 3.32 47.60
N ILE A 717 11.02 3.94 48.72
CA ILE A 717 11.13 3.25 50.01
C ILE A 717 10.39 4.01 51.10
N SER A 718 9.98 3.28 52.13
CA SER A 718 9.47 3.81 53.39
C SER A 718 10.48 3.48 54.49
N VAL A 719 10.90 4.49 55.26
CA VAL A 719 11.83 4.32 56.38
C VAL A 719 11.16 4.75 57.68
N THR A 720 11.31 3.95 58.73
CA THR A 720 10.83 4.25 60.07
C THR A 720 12.01 4.36 61.02
N GLY A 721 12.07 5.46 61.78
CA GLY A 721 13.22 5.77 62.60
C GLY A 721 13.00 6.98 63.50
N THR A 722 14.07 7.46 64.13
CA THR A 722 14.02 8.68 64.98
C THR A 722 14.57 9.89 64.23
N VAL A 723 13.96 11.05 64.42
CA VAL A 723 14.46 12.30 63.83
C VAL A 723 15.74 12.73 64.55
N ALA A 724 16.80 12.97 63.78
CA ALA A 724 18.11 13.36 64.26
C ALA A 724 18.80 14.30 63.26
N THR A 725 19.92 14.90 63.64
CA THR A 725 20.85 15.56 62.72
C THR A 725 22.16 14.80 62.63
N SER A 726 22.75 14.80 61.43
CA SER A 726 24.10 14.26 61.24
C SER A 726 25.16 15.14 61.92
N ARG A 727 26.43 14.72 61.88
CA ARG A 727 27.55 15.54 62.34
C ARG A 727 27.67 16.87 61.59
N SER A 728 27.26 16.91 60.32
CA SER A 728 27.24 18.13 59.51
C SER A 728 25.98 18.98 59.69
N GLY A 729 25.07 18.57 60.58
CA GLY A 729 23.80 19.27 60.82
C GLY A 729 22.67 18.89 59.86
N GLU A 730 22.87 17.93 58.95
CA GLU A 730 21.81 17.55 58.00
C GLU A 730 20.68 16.78 58.70
N LEU A 731 19.44 17.24 58.52
CA LEU A 731 18.26 16.60 59.08
C LEU A 731 18.09 15.19 58.51
N SER A 732 17.99 14.22 59.41
CA SER A 732 18.05 12.80 59.10
C SER A 732 17.02 11.98 59.87
N VAL A 733 16.60 10.86 59.31
CA VAL A 733 15.90 9.78 60.01
C VAL A 733 16.90 8.66 60.28
N LEU A 734 17.19 8.41 61.56
CA LEU A 734 18.00 7.25 61.97
C LEU A 734 17.15 5.99 61.85
N VAL A 735 17.41 5.20 60.82
CA VAL A 735 16.55 4.09 60.36
C VAL A 735 16.62 2.91 61.32
N GLN A 736 15.44 2.44 61.74
CA GLN A 736 15.24 1.22 62.53
C GLN A 736 14.57 0.12 61.71
N GLU A 737 13.64 0.50 60.84
CA GLU A 737 12.90 -0.39 59.94
C GLU A 737 12.73 0.29 58.59
N TRP A 738 12.68 -0.48 57.51
CA TRP A 738 12.35 0.04 56.19
C TRP A 738 11.69 -1.04 55.33
N ASP A 739 10.89 -0.59 54.36
CA ASP A 739 10.21 -1.42 53.37
C ASP A 739 10.35 -0.81 51.97
N LEU A 740 10.42 -1.67 50.95
CA LEU A 740 10.22 -1.24 49.56
C LEU A 740 8.77 -0.78 49.40
N ALA A 741 8.57 0.41 48.85
CA ALA A 741 7.26 0.82 48.36
C ALA A 741 7.09 0.47 46.87
N ALA A 742 8.17 0.62 46.09
CA ALA A 742 8.25 0.08 44.73
C ALA A 742 9.71 -0.03 44.28
N LYS A 743 10.08 -1.18 43.73
CA LYS A 743 11.40 -1.38 43.12
C LYS A 743 11.50 -0.66 41.76
N CYS A 744 12.58 0.08 41.54
CA CYS A 744 12.91 0.66 40.25
C CYS A 744 13.73 -0.34 39.44
N LEU A 745 13.12 -0.93 38.39
CA LEU A 745 13.79 -1.92 37.53
C LEU A 745 14.62 -1.28 36.41
N SER A 746 14.28 -0.05 36.02
CA SER A 746 14.99 0.68 34.98
C SER A 746 16.13 1.50 35.59
N PRO A 747 17.26 1.63 34.89
CA PRO A 747 18.32 2.51 35.38
C PRO A 747 17.88 3.97 35.31
N MET A 748 18.09 4.67 36.42
CA MET A 748 17.92 6.12 36.45
C MET A 748 19.16 6.77 35.79
N PRO A 749 18.98 7.75 34.88
CA PRO A 749 20.06 8.63 34.48
C PRO A 749 20.64 9.34 35.70
N ASP A 750 21.84 9.93 35.53
CA ASP A 750 22.35 10.89 36.50
C ASP A 750 21.27 11.96 36.73
N LEU A 751 20.98 12.26 38.00
CA LEU A 751 19.96 13.22 38.38
C LEU A 751 20.34 14.67 38.04
N HIS A 752 21.58 14.89 37.60
CA HIS A 752 22.06 16.15 37.03
C HIS A 752 22.16 16.11 35.50
N ALA A 753 21.88 14.98 34.86
CA ALA A 753 21.91 14.90 33.40
C ALA A 753 20.77 15.70 32.79
N THR A 754 21.12 16.53 31.80
CA THR A 754 20.13 17.19 30.95
C THR A 754 19.68 16.20 29.88
N LEU A 755 18.40 15.82 29.92
CA LEU A 755 17.79 15.03 28.86
C LEU A 755 17.58 15.92 27.62
N ALA A 756 17.85 15.39 26.44
CA ALA A 756 17.49 16.06 25.18
C ALA A 756 15.96 16.24 25.10
N ASP A 757 15.48 17.32 24.48
CA ASP A 757 14.05 17.66 24.44
C ASP A 757 13.15 16.57 23.85
N ASP A 758 13.65 15.84 22.85
CA ASP A 758 12.94 14.68 22.30
C ASP A 758 12.80 13.53 23.31
N ALA A 759 13.84 13.28 24.11
CA ALA A 759 13.81 12.27 25.15
C ALA A 759 12.87 12.69 26.29
N ARG A 760 12.85 13.97 26.65
CA ARG A 760 11.93 14.53 27.67
C ARG A 760 10.48 14.34 27.28
N THR A 761 10.17 14.66 26.02
CA THR A 761 8.81 14.54 25.46
C THR A 761 8.36 13.07 25.42
N ARG A 762 9.24 12.14 25.01
CA ARG A 762 8.91 10.70 24.89
C ARG A 762 8.88 9.97 26.23
N GLN A 763 9.78 10.31 27.15
CA GLN A 763 9.90 9.69 28.47
C GLN A 763 9.47 10.69 29.55
N ARG A 764 8.26 11.23 29.39
CA ARG A 764 7.79 12.34 30.23
C ARG A 764 7.75 12.01 31.72
N ALA A 765 7.43 10.77 32.09
CA ALA A 765 7.53 10.33 33.49
C ALA A 765 8.97 10.42 34.04
N LEU A 766 9.98 10.12 33.21
CA LEU A 766 11.39 10.25 33.61
C LEU A 766 11.80 11.72 33.72
N ASP A 767 11.40 12.56 32.76
CA ASP A 767 11.63 14.01 32.79
C ASP A 767 11.06 14.67 34.06
N LEU A 768 9.82 14.31 34.44
CA LEU A 768 9.21 14.78 35.69
C LEU A 768 9.96 14.32 36.96
N ILE A 769 10.74 13.23 36.88
CA ILE A 769 11.56 12.75 37.99
C ILE A 769 12.92 13.45 38.02
N VAL A 770 13.58 13.64 36.87
CA VAL A 770 14.99 14.08 36.82
C VAL A 770 15.15 15.58 36.67
N THR A 771 14.22 16.26 35.98
CA THR A 771 14.36 17.68 35.63
C THR A 771 13.70 18.58 36.68
N PRO A 772 14.48 19.39 37.42
CA PRO A 772 13.94 20.33 38.40
C PRO A 772 12.91 21.28 37.77
N GLY A 773 11.84 21.60 38.50
CA GLY A 773 10.80 22.54 38.07
C GLY A 773 9.79 22.02 37.04
N SER A 774 10.01 20.87 36.39
CA SER A 774 9.05 20.36 35.39
C SER A 774 7.69 20.02 35.99
N LEU A 775 7.65 19.48 37.22
CA LEU A 775 6.40 19.28 37.97
C LEU A 775 5.76 20.61 38.37
N ASP A 776 6.56 21.63 38.68
CA ASP A 776 6.06 22.93 39.11
C ASP A 776 5.40 23.68 37.96
N LEU A 777 5.90 23.55 36.73
CA LEU A 777 5.22 24.06 35.52
C LEU A 777 3.81 23.45 35.36
N LEU A 778 3.65 22.15 35.62
CA LEU A 778 2.32 21.50 35.55
C LEU A 778 1.40 21.98 36.68
N ARG A 779 1.95 22.20 37.89
CA ARG A 779 1.20 22.79 39.01
C ARG A 779 0.79 24.23 38.71
N GLN A 780 1.67 25.04 38.13
CA GLN A 780 1.38 26.41 37.69
C GLN A 780 0.32 26.44 36.60
N ARG A 781 0.40 25.53 35.61
CA ARG A 781 -0.66 25.38 34.62
C ARG A 781 -2.01 25.09 35.29
N SER A 782 -2.06 24.15 36.23
CA SER A 782 -3.30 23.82 36.95
C SER A 782 -3.85 25.03 37.70
N ARG A 783 -2.99 25.82 38.36
CA ARG A 783 -3.36 27.08 39.00
C ARG A 783 -3.89 28.11 38.00
N GLY A 784 -3.22 28.28 36.85
CA GLY A 784 -3.64 29.24 35.83
C GLY A 784 -4.99 28.89 35.20
N VAL A 785 -5.22 27.61 34.89
CA VAL A 785 -6.52 27.12 34.39
C VAL A 785 -7.64 27.34 35.42
N ARG A 786 -7.35 27.11 36.70
CA ARG A 786 -8.29 27.42 37.78
C ARG A 786 -8.60 28.92 37.86
N ALA A 787 -7.57 29.77 37.82
CA ALA A 787 -7.73 31.22 37.85
C ALA A 787 -8.54 31.73 36.65
N MET A 788 -8.38 31.14 35.45
CA MET A 788 -9.24 31.45 34.31
C MET A 788 -10.72 31.18 34.61
N ARG A 789 -11.05 30.01 35.17
CA ARG A 789 -12.44 29.71 35.56
C ARG A 789 -12.99 30.70 36.56
N GLU A 790 -12.24 30.98 37.63
CA GLU A 790 -12.62 31.94 38.67
C GLU A 790 -12.84 33.35 38.10
N ALA A 791 -12.01 33.78 37.14
CA ALA A 791 -12.11 35.09 36.48
C ALA A 791 -13.41 35.24 35.66
N PHE A 792 -13.83 34.18 34.95
CA PHE A 792 -15.07 34.15 34.19
C PHE A 792 -16.30 34.02 35.10
N GLU A 793 -16.24 33.16 36.13
CA GLU A 793 -17.31 32.98 37.11
C GLU A 793 -17.62 34.28 37.87
N THR A 794 -16.57 35.01 38.30
CA THR A 794 -16.71 36.32 38.96
C THR A 794 -17.42 37.36 38.07
N ARG A 795 -17.36 37.17 36.74
CA ARG A 795 -18.00 38.01 35.74
C ARG A 795 -19.33 37.44 35.23
N GLU A 796 -19.90 36.49 35.98
CA GLU A 796 -21.21 35.86 35.74
C GLU A 796 -21.28 35.06 34.44
N PHE A 797 -20.15 34.56 33.92
CA PHE A 797 -20.17 33.60 32.83
C PHE A 797 -20.48 32.19 33.35
N THR A 798 -21.35 31.49 32.64
CA THR A 798 -21.70 30.10 32.95
C THR A 798 -20.81 29.14 32.16
N GLU A 799 -20.08 28.26 32.85
CA GLU A 799 -19.32 27.17 32.19
C GLU A 799 -20.30 26.12 31.64
N VAL A 800 -20.11 25.70 30.39
CA VAL A 800 -20.94 24.68 29.73
C VAL A 800 -20.07 23.63 29.03
N GLU A 801 -20.68 22.50 28.68
CA GLU A 801 -20.04 21.46 27.88
C GLU A 801 -20.80 21.28 26.56
N THR A 802 -20.12 21.42 25.43
CA THR A 802 -20.71 21.20 24.10
C THR A 802 -20.17 19.91 23.44
N PRO A 803 -20.83 19.36 22.40
CA PRO A 803 -20.41 18.10 21.79
C PRO A 803 -18.98 18.15 21.22
N VAL A 804 -18.13 17.23 21.67
CA VAL A 804 -16.80 16.96 21.09
C VAL A 804 -16.89 16.17 19.78
N LEU A 805 -17.86 15.25 19.69
CA LEU A 805 -18.17 14.53 18.46
C LEU A 805 -19.27 15.24 17.70
N GLN A 806 -18.98 15.69 16.48
CA GLN A 806 -19.88 16.51 15.67
C GLN A 806 -20.14 15.85 14.31
N ALA A 807 -21.37 15.95 13.80
CA ALA A 807 -21.74 15.41 12.48
C ALA A 807 -21.22 16.28 11.32
N VAL A 808 -21.06 17.58 11.58
CA VAL A 808 -20.53 18.60 10.66
C VAL A 808 -19.43 19.32 11.43
N HIS A 809 -18.29 19.58 10.78
CA HIS A 809 -17.22 20.37 11.40
C HIS A 809 -17.32 21.83 10.93
N GLY A 810 -17.16 22.75 11.86
CA GLY A 810 -17.20 24.19 11.62
C GLY A 810 -16.76 24.97 12.86
N GLY A 811 -16.83 26.30 12.81
CA GLY A 811 -16.37 27.18 13.87
C GLY A 811 -14.86 27.51 13.83
N ALA A 812 -14.10 26.88 12.93
CA ALA A 812 -12.72 27.28 12.61
C ALA A 812 -12.37 26.84 11.19
N ALA A 813 -11.37 27.48 10.58
CA ALA A 813 -10.74 26.99 9.36
C ALA A 813 -9.59 26.05 9.76
N ALA A 814 -9.87 24.75 9.82
CA ALA A 814 -8.94 23.74 10.30
C ALA A 814 -9.36 22.34 9.84
N ARG A 815 -8.38 21.47 9.59
CA ARG A 815 -8.66 20.10 9.19
C ARG A 815 -9.13 19.26 10.40
N PRO A 816 -10.31 18.62 10.37
CA PRO A 816 -10.78 17.81 11.50
C PRO A 816 -10.15 16.41 11.52
N PHE A 817 -10.17 15.77 12.69
CA PHE A 817 -10.05 14.32 12.80
C PHE A 817 -11.40 13.67 12.47
N ARG A 818 -11.39 12.64 11.61
CA ARG A 818 -12.58 11.87 11.25
C ARG A 818 -12.58 10.53 11.98
N THR A 819 -13.74 10.15 12.49
CA THR A 819 -14.01 8.87 13.13
C THR A 819 -15.38 8.32 12.66
N HIS A 820 -15.75 7.12 13.10
CA HIS A 820 -17.00 6.47 12.73
C HIS A 820 -17.74 5.98 13.98
N ILE A 821 -19.05 6.25 14.06
CA ILE A 821 -19.91 5.76 15.14
C ILE A 821 -20.69 4.52 14.71
N ASN A 822 -20.33 3.36 15.25
CA ASN A 822 -20.95 2.07 14.91
C ASN A 822 -22.47 2.03 15.15
N ALA A 823 -22.96 2.75 16.16
CA ALA A 823 -24.38 2.71 16.54
C ALA A 823 -25.30 3.30 15.44
N TYR A 824 -24.84 4.36 14.77
CA TYR A 824 -25.61 5.07 13.73
C TYR A 824 -25.06 4.87 12.32
N ASP A 825 -23.92 4.18 12.18
CA ASP A 825 -23.27 3.91 10.90
C ASP A 825 -23.03 5.21 10.11
N MET A 826 -22.43 6.19 10.79
CA MET A 826 -22.13 7.50 10.22
C MET A 826 -20.74 7.97 10.62
N ASP A 827 -20.14 8.79 9.76
CA ASP A 827 -18.92 9.49 10.09
C ASP A 827 -19.20 10.63 11.07
N LEU A 828 -18.27 10.83 11.99
CA LEU A 828 -18.23 11.95 12.92
C LEU A 828 -16.86 12.63 12.83
N TYR A 829 -16.83 13.87 13.27
CA TYR A 829 -15.64 14.68 13.38
C TYR A 829 -15.38 15.01 14.85
N LEU A 830 -14.11 14.98 15.27
CA LEU A 830 -13.74 15.64 16.50
C LEU A 830 -13.80 17.15 16.27
N ARG A 831 -14.36 17.89 17.23
CA ARG A 831 -14.56 19.33 17.11
C ARG A 831 -13.24 20.07 16.91
N ILE A 832 -13.26 21.04 16.00
CA ILE A 832 -12.17 22.00 15.77
C ILE A 832 -12.38 23.29 16.58
N ALA A 833 -13.63 23.60 16.94
CA ALA A 833 -14.09 24.68 17.82
C ALA A 833 -15.50 24.36 18.39
N PRO A 834 -15.82 24.76 19.64
CA PRO A 834 -17.19 24.75 20.17
C PRO A 834 -18.08 25.93 19.71
N GLU A 835 -17.53 26.97 19.07
CA GLU A 835 -18.19 28.21 18.62
C GLU A 835 -19.65 28.03 18.17
N LEU A 836 -19.91 27.17 17.19
CA LEU A 836 -21.26 27.03 16.62
C LEU A 836 -22.28 26.54 17.64
N TYR A 837 -21.88 25.74 18.63
CA TYR A 837 -22.77 25.26 19.69
C TYR A 837 -22.95 26.30 20.79
N LEU A 838 -21.90 27.05 21.13
CA LEU A 838 -22.00 28.16 22.09
C LEU A 838 -22.91 29.29 21.57
N LYS A 839 -22.85 29.60 20.27
CA LYS A 839 -23.81 30.51 19.62
C LYS A 839 -25.26 30.02 19.70
N ARG A 840 -25.51 28.70 19.56
CA ARG A 840 -26.85 28.12 19.76
C ARG A 840 -27.35 28.32 21.19
N LEU A 841 -26.47 28.27 22.19
CA LEU A 841 -26.85 28.59 23.57
C LEU A 841 -27.18 30.08 23.75
N CYS A 842 -26.46 30.96 23.05
CA CYS A 842 -26.78 32.40 23.03
C CYS A 842 -28.17 32.66 22.43
N VAL A 843 -28.53 31.98 21.32
CA VAL A 843 -29.90 31.98 20.77
C VAL A 843 -30.91 31.46 21.81
N GLY A 844 -30.55 30.40 22.53
CA GLY A 844 -31.35 29.84 23.61
C GLY A 844 -31.54 30.75 24.84
N GLY A 845 -30.90 31.93 24.86
CA GLY A 845 -31.02 32.93 25.92
C GLY A 845 -29.91 32.90 26.98
N MET A 846 -28.87 32.08 26.82
CA MET A 846 -27.68 32.14 27.69
C MET A 846 -26.83 33.35 27.33
N GLN A 847 -26.91 34.40 28.15
CA GLN A 847 -26.30 35.69 27.83
C GLN A 847 -24.79 35.73 28.03
N ARG A 848 -24.23 35.00 28.99
CA ARG A 848 -22.78 34.93 29.24
C ARG A 848 -22.40 33.48 29.46
N VAL A 849 -21.74 32.90 28.47
CA VAL A 849 -21.40 31.48 28.45
C VAL A 849 -19.94 31.31 28.08
N PHE A 850 -19.27 30.33 28.68
CA PHE A 850 -17.94 29.94 28.25
C PHE A 850 -17.77 28.43 28.33
N GLU A 851 -16.82 27.91 27.56
CA GLU A 851 -16.37 26.54 27.66
C GLU A 851 -14.84 26.50 27.70
N LEU A 852 -14.28 25.84 28.72
CA LEU A 852 -12.87 25.52 28.82
C LEU A 852 -12.69 24.03 28.52
N GLY A 853 -12.33 23.70 27.28
CA GLY A 853 -12.39 22.34 26.78
C GLY A 853 -11.31 22.00 25.75
N ARG A 854 -11.39 20.79 25.21
CA ARG A 854 -10.42 20.29 24.21
C ARG A 854 -10.91 20.48 22.79
N ASN A 855 -10.01 20.94 21.92
CA ASN A 855 -10.19 20.98 20.48
C ASN A 855 -9.14 20.12 19.78
N PHE A 856 -9.50 19.62 18.59
CA PHE A 856 -8.72 18.64 17.86
C PHE A 856 -8.52 19.11 16.41
N ARG A 857 -7.28 19.43 16.03
CA ARG A 857 -6.91 19.88 14.69
C ARG A 857 -5.86 18.96 14.09
N ASN A 858 -6.16 18.40 12.91
CA ASN A 858 -5.35 17.40 12.23
C ASN A 858 -4.26 18.06 11.38
N GLU A 859 -3.36 18.75 12.08
CA GLU A 859 -2.31 19.63 11.54
C GLU A 859 -0.92 19.24 12.07
N GLY A 860 0.10 20.03 11.71
CA GLY A 860 1.48 19.81 12.14
C GLY A 860 1.71 19.98 13.65
N VAL A 861 2.81 19.42 14.16
CA VAL A 861 3.23 19.54 15.58
C VAL A 861 4.53 20.34 15.65
N ASP A 862 4.56 21.41 16.43
CA ASP A 862 5.74 22.25 16.63
C ASP A 862 5.89 22.72 18.09
N ALA A 863 6.56 23.86 18.33
CA ALA A 863 6.78 24.44 19.66
C ALA A 863 5.53 25.13 20.25
N THR A 864 4.52 25.40 19.41
CA THR A 864 3.29 26.15 19.70
C THR A 864 2.01 25.40 19.31
N HIS A 865 2.12 24.33 18.50
CA HIS A 865 1.01 23.51 18.01
C HIS A 865 1.09 22.08 18.53
N ASN A 866 -0.04 21.59 19.06
CA ASN A 866 -0.28 20.20 19.39
C ASN A 866 -1.66 19.79 18.83
N PRO A 867 -1.82 18.62 18.18
CA PRO A 867 -3.07 18.25 17.50
C PRO A 867 -4.30 18.19 18.41
N GLU A 868 -4.06 18.00 19.71
CA GLU A 868 -5.05 18.08 20.78
C GLU A 868 -4.65 19.22 21.74
N PHE A 869 -5.44 20.27 21.85
CA PHE A 869 -5.09 21.44 22.67
C PHE A 869 -6.30 21.99 23.43
N THR A 870 -6.03 22.66 24.54
CA THR A 870 -7.04 23.28 25.40
C THR A 870 -7.30 24.70 24.92
N SER A 871 -8.56 25.00 24.64
CA SER A 871 -9.02 26.36 24.37
C SER A 871 -10.07 26.77 25.41
N LEU A 872 -10.23 28.08 25.54
CA LEU A 872 -11.35 28.70 26.20
C LEU A 872 -12.10 29.49 25.15
N GLU A 873 -13.39 29.21 24.98
CA GLU A 873 -14.27 30.03 24.15
C GLU A 873 -15.37 30.64 25.01
N ALA A 874 -15.63 31.94 24.85
CA ALA A 874 -16.60 32.68 25.66
C ALA A 874 -17.44 33.61 24.80
N TYR A 875 -18.73 33.75 25.13
CA TYR A 875 -19.69 34.57 24.41
C TYR A 875 -20.49 35.41 25.39
N ALA A 876 -20.58 36.72 25.13
CA ALA A 876 -21.40 37.65 25.89
C ALA A 876 -22.37 38.42 25.00
N ALA A 877 -23.65 38.19 25.21
CA ALA A 877 -24.73 38.96 24.61
C ALA A 877 -24.63 40.44 25.01
N TYR A 878 -25.01 41.30 24.07
CA TYR A 878 -24.88 42.75 24.07
C TYR A 878 -23.44 43.27 24.21
N GLY A 879 -22.45 42.40 24.00
CA GLY A 879 -21.04 42.75 23.85
C GLY A 879 -20.63 42.89 22.38
N ASP A 880 -19.40 43.34 22.19
CA ASP A 880 -18.69 43.43 20.91
C ASP A 880 -17.20 43.06 21.08
N TYR A 881 -16.42 43.08 19.99
CA TYR A 881 -14.98 42.79 20.06
C TYR A 881 -14.20 43.70 21.03
N ASN A 882 -14.62 44.94 21.31
CA ASN A 882 -13.96 45.81 22.29
C ASN A 882 -14.20 45.33 23.72
N THR A 883 -15.43 44.93 24.03
CA THR A 883 -15.74 44.35 25.35
C THR A 883 -14.96 43.05 25.59
N MET A 884 -14.79 42.23 24.55
CA MET A 884 -13.98 41.01 24.62
C MET A 884 -12.49 41.31 24.79
N ARG A 885 -11.99 42.41 24.20
CA ARG A 885 -10.59 42.86 24.37
C ARG A 885 -10.28 43.20 25.82
N GLU A 886 -11.15 43.99 26.45
CA GLU A 886 -11.01 44.39 27.86
C GLU A 886 -11.07 43.16 28.78
N LEU A 887 -12.08 42.30 28.57
CA LEU A 887 -12.22 41.03 29.29
C LEU A 887 -10.96 40.17 29.18
N THR A 888 -10.43 40.00 27.97
CA THR A 888 -9.24 39.17 27.73
C THR A 888 -8.01 39.70 28.46
N ARG A 889 -7.79 41.02 28.43
CA ARG A 889 -6.69 41.66 29.15
C ARG A 889 -6.82 41.42 30.66
N GLU A 890 -7.99 41.67 31.23
CA GLU A 890 -8.22 41.49 32.67
C GLU A 890 -8.00 40.05 33.11
N VAL A 891 -8.59 39.08 32.40
CA VAL A 891 -8.45 37.65 32.70
C VAL A 891 -6.98 37.24 32.66
N LEU A 892 -6.23 37.65 31.64
CA LEU A 892 -4.81 37.29 31.53
C LEU A 892 -3.94 37.91 32.62
N LEU A 893 -4.27 39.11 33.13
CA LEU A 893 -3.59 39.72 34.28
C LEU A 893 -3.86 38.97 35.59
N GLU A 894 -5.10 38.54 35.80
CA GLU A 894 -5.49 37.71 36.96
C GLU A 894 -4.78 36.36 36.93
N VAL A 895 -4.75 35.71 35.76
CA VAL A 895 -4.03 34.44 35.57
C VAL A 895 -2.52 34.63 35.76
N ALA A 896 -1.93 35.69 35.23
CA ALA A 896 -0.52 36.03 35.44
C ALA A 896 -0.20 36.15 36.94
N THR A 897 -1.04 36.87 37.68
CA THR A 897 -0.90 37.04 39.12
C THR A 897 -1.04 35.70 39.86
N ALA A 898 -1.97 34.84 39.47
CA ALA A 898 -2.15 33.53 40.09
C ALA A 898 -0.97 32.56 39.86
N VAL A 899 -0.32 32.62 38.69
CA VAL A 899 0.79 31.69 38.35
C VAL A 899 2.17 32.22 38.75
N ASN A 900 2.37 33.54 38.68
CA ASN A 900 3.67 34.20 38.89
C ASN A 900 3.75 35.04 40.18
N GLY A 901 2.61 35.26 40.88
CA GLY A 901 2.50 36.11 42.06
C GLY A 901 2.35 37.62 41.76
N ALA A 902 2.47 38.01 40.48
CA ALA A 902 2.37 39.39 39.98
C ALA A 902 1.95 39.36 38.50
N PRO A 903 1.42 40.47 37.94
CA PRO A 903 1.00 40.55 36.54
C PRO A 903 2.20 40.63 35.58
N VAL A 904 3.02 39.57 35.54
CA VAL A 904 4.25 39.52 34.74
C VAL A 904 4.29 38.28 33.85
N ALA A 905 4.99 38.38 32.72
CA ALA A 905 5.39 37.24 31.88
C ALA A 905 6.88 36.93 32.09
N ARG A 906 7.22 35.68 32.41
CA ARG A 906 8.60 35.24 32.70
C ARG A 906 9.42 35.11 31.42
N ARG A 907 10.58 35.76 31.30
CA ARG A 907 11.50 35.56 30.14
C ARG A 907 12.95 35.36 30.58
N PRO A 908 13.81 34.76 29.74
CA PRO A 908 15.23 34.62 30.02
C PRO A 908 15.94 35.96 30.24
N GLU A 909 15.53 37.02 29.51
CA GLU A 909 16.15 38.35 29.59
C GLU A 909 15.62 39.21 30.76
N GLY A 910 14.55 38.77 31.43
CA GLY A 910 13.90 39.49 32.54
C GLY A 910 12.38 39.44 32.46
N ASP A 911 11.70 39.58 33.60
CA ASP A 911 10.24 39.60 33.63
C ASP A 911 9.67 40.81 32.89
N VAL A 912 8.62 40.59 32.08
CA VAL A 912 7.88 41.65 31.38
C VAL A 912 6.63 42.00 32.18
N ASP A 913 6.51 43.27 32.58
CA ASP A 913 5.33 43.79 33.28
C ASP A 913 4.14 43.92 32.33
N LEU A 914 3.07 43.17 32.59
CA LEU A 914 1.87 43.14 31.76
C LEU A 914 0.84 44.19 32.20
N SER A 915 1.04 44.87 33.33
CA SER A 915 0.09 45.85 33.88
C SER A 915 -0.07 47.10 32.98
N ALA A 916 0.89 47.34 32.09
CA ALA A 916 0.84 48.43 31.12
C ALA A 916 -0.38 48.32 30.19
N VAL A 917 -0.68 49.41 29.48
CA VAL A 917 -1.72 49.41 28.44
C VAL A 917 -1.20 48.64 27.24
N TRP A 918 -2.00 47.69 26.75
CA TRP A 918 -1.64 46.88 25.57
C TRP A 918 -1.97 47.66 24.30
N PRO A 919 -1.05 47.79 23.33
CA PRO A 919 -1.31 48.52 22.10
C PRO A 919 -2.48 47.91 21.32
N VAL A 920 -3.22 48.78 20.63
CA VAL A 920 -4.33 48.39 19.74
C VAL A 920 -4.02 48.98 18.37
N VAL A 921 -3.75 48.12 17.39
CA VAL A 921 -3.21 48.52 16.08
C VAL A 921 -4.04 47.89 14.97
N PRO A 922 -4.64 48.66 14.04
CA PRO A 922 -5.29 48.07 12.88
C PRO A 922 -4.30 47.30 11.99
N VAL A 923 -4.70 46.15 11.44
CA VAL A 923 -3.77 45.26 10.71
C VAL A 923 -3.11 45.97 9.52
N HIS A 924 -3.87 46.77 8.78
CA HIS A 924 -3.35 47.55 7.65
C HIS A 924 -2.30 48.58 8.09
N ALA A 925 -2.46 49.18 9.27
CA ALA A 925 -1.49 50.10 9.83
C ALA A 925 -0.20 49.37 10.23
N ALA A 926 -0.32 48.20 10.88
CA ALA A 926 0.83 47.39 11.27
C ALA A 926 1.65 46.92 10.06
N VAL A 927 0.98 46.44 9.01
CA VAL A 927 1.65 46.01 7.77
C VAL A 927 2.24 47.21 7.03
N SER A 928 1.56 48.37 7.05
CA SER A 928 2.10 49.59 6.43
C SER A 928 3.40 50.05 7.10
N GLU A 929 3.45 49.99 8.42
CA GLU A 929 4.64 50.32 9.20
C GLU A 929 5.78 49.33 8.91
N ALA A 930 5.49 48.02 8.94
CA ALA A 930 6.50 46.99 8.69
C ALA A 930 7.08 47.01 7.26
N THR A 931 6.26 47.38 6.27
CA THR A 931 6.66 47.42 4.85
C THR A 931 7.18 48.78 4.40
N GLY A 932 6.94 49.84 5.18
CA GLY A 932 7.20 51.23 4.79
C GLY A 932 6.31 51.76 3.65
N THR A 933 5.26 51.01 3.26
CA THR A 933 4.32 51.36 2.19
C THR A 933 2.92 51.46 2.74
N THR A 934 2.22 52.57 2.50
CA THR A 934 0.84 52.74 2.99
C THR A 934 -0.12 51.82 2.25
N LEU A 935 -0.63 50.81 2.96
CA LEU A 935 -1.69 49.92 2.51
C LEU A 935 -2.99 50.22 3.28
N THR A 936 -4.11 50.22 2.57
CA THR A 936 -5.45 50.45 3.14
C THR A 936 -6.41 49.37 2.66
N SER A 937 -7.60 49.30 3.25
CA SER A 937 -8.68 48.41 2.79
C SER A 937 -9.10 48.66 1.33
N ALA A 938 -8.80 49.85 0.78
CA ALA A 938 -9.06 50.22 -0.61
C ALA A 938 -7.90 49.95 -1.57
N SER A 939 -6.74 49.48 -1.08
CA SER A 939 -5.57 49.23 -1.92
C SER A 939 -5.84 48.13 -2.96
N PRO A 940 -5.60 48.37 -4.27
CA PRO A 940 -5.80 47.36 -5.29
C PRO A 940 -4.91 46.14 -5.08
N ARG A 941 -5.43 44.96 -5.44
CA ARG A 941 -4.72 43.68 -5.34
C ARG A 941 -3.31 43.73 -5.95
N GLU A 942 -3.15 44.36 -7.11
CA GLU A 942 -1.86 44.42 -7.81
C GLU A 942 -0.79 45.18 -7.03
N GLU A 943 -1.20 46.22 -6.29
CA GLU A 943 -0.32 47.00 -5.42
C GLU A 943 0.13 46.17 -4.21
N VAL A 944 -0.82 45.52 -3.52
CA VAL A 944 -0.50 44.63 -2.38
C VAL A 944 0.41 43.49 -2.84
N ALA A 945 0.13 42.88 -4.00
CA ALA A 945 0.96 41.83 -4.58
C ALA A 945 2.38 42.31 -4.93
N ALA A 946 2.55 43.56 -5.35
CA ALA A 946 3.88 44.12 -5.57
C ALA A 946 4.66 44.24 -4.26
N VAL A 947 3.99 44.67 -3.18
CA VAL A 947 4.59 44.72 -1.83
C VAL A 947 4.95 43.32 -1.33
N CYS A 948 4.06 42.33 -1.46
CA CYS A 948 4.37 40.93 -1.12
C CYS A 948 5.65 40.44 -1.82
N ARG A 949 5.76 40.66 -3.13
CA ARG A 949 6.96 40.26 -3.89
C ARG A 949 8.21 40.98 -3.43
N ALA A 950 8.12 42.27 -3.11
CA ALA A 950 9.25 43.05 -2.59
C ALA A 950 9.73 42.54 -1.22
N GLN A 951 8.82 42.03 -0.40
CA GLN A 951 9.10 41.48 0.93
C GLN A 951 9.38 39.97 0.93
N GLY A 952 9.39 39.32 -0.24
CA GLY A 952 9.63 37.88 -0.36
C GLY A 952 8.47 36.98 0.08
N VAL A 953 7.26 37.54 0.22
CA VAL A 953 6.03 36.80 0.53
C VAL A 953 5.42 36.25 -0.77
N SER A 954 5.06 34.95 -0.76
CA SER A 954 4.49 34.26 -1.92
C SER A 954 3.12 34.84 -2.29
N VAL A 955 2.85 35.02 -3.59
CA VAL A 955 1.57 35.55 -4.08
C VAL A 955 0.83 34.46 -4.84
N ALA A 956 -0.21 33.89 -4.23
CA ALA A 956 -1.04 32.89 -4.90
C ALA A 956 -1.88 33.55 -6.02
N PRO A 957 -2.05 32.90 -7.20
CA PRO A 957 -2.83 33.45 -8.30
C PRO A 957 -4.31 33.72 -7.97
N ALA A 958 -4.87 33.01 -6.99
CA ALA A 958 -6.25 33.17 -6.53
C ALA A 958 -6.40 34.11 -5.31
N ALA A 959 -5.31 34.50 -4.65
CA ALA A 959 -5.38 35.32 -3.44
C ALA A 959 -5.89 36.74 -3.73
N THR A 960 -6.86 37.19 -2.95
CA THR A 960 -7.43 38.54 -2.96
C THR A 960 -6.52 39.54 -2.24
N ALA A 961 -6.85 40.84 -2.28
CA ALA A 961 -6.03 41.87 -1.65
C ALA A 961 -5.93 41.70 -0.12
N GLY A 962 -7.03 41.37 0.55
CA GLY A 962 -7.06 41.14 2.00
C GLY A 962 -6.33 39.87 2.42
N MET A 963 -6.46 38.78 1.66
CA MET A 963 -5.64 37.57 1.88
C MET A 963 -4.14 37.90 1.86
N LEU A 964 -3.69 38.70 0.88
CA LEU A 964 -2.29 39.12 0.78
C LEU A 964 -1.84 40.05 1.93
N VAL A 965 -2.75 40.88 2.48
CA VAL A 965 -2.46 41.68 3.68
C VAL A 965 -2.28 40.78 4.91
N VAL A 966 -3.10 39.73 5.04
CA VAL A 966 -2.93 38.73 6.11
C VAL A 966 -1.61 37.98 5.95
N ASP A 967 -1.25 37.55 4.74
CA ASP A 967 0.04 36.90 4.46
C ASP A 967 1.24 37.80 4.86
N LEU A 968 1.15 39.11 4.59
CA LEU A 968 2.15 40.09 5.01
C LEU A 968 2.20 40.26 6.54
N TYR A 969 1.04 40.30 7.19
CA TYR A 969 0.92 40.40 8.64
C TYR A 969 1.58 39.19 9.35
N GLU A 970 1.26 37.97 8.92
CA GLU A 970 1.84 36.73 9.48
C GLU A 970 3.36 36.65 9.27
N ALA A 971 3.86 37.15 8.13
CA ALA A 971 5.27 37.12 7.80
C ALA A 971 6.10 38.21 8.51
N LEU A 972 5.56 39.42 8.65
CA LEU A 972 6.33 40.62 9.00
C LEU A 972 5.96 41.27 10.33
N VAL A 973 4.79 40.96 10.89
CA VAL A 973 4.27 41.62 12.10
C VAL A 973 4.14 40.64 13.26
N GLU A 974 3.44 39.51 13.06
CA GLU A 974 3.09 38.59 14.14
C GLU A 974 4.34 38.09 14.88
N LYS A 975 5.30 37.54 14.14
CA LYS A 975 6.53 36.92 14.68
C LYS A 975 7.47 37.91 15.37
N GLN A 976 7.36 39.18 15.02
CA GLN A 976 8.20 40.27 15.50
C GLN A 976 7.61 40.94 16.76
N THR A 977 6.35 40.66 17.09
CA THR A 977 5.65 41.27 18.22
C THR A 977 6.20 40.77 19.56
N THR A 978 6.78 41.67 20.37
CA THR A 978 7.44 41.30 21.64
C THR A 978 6.60 41.57 22.89
N PHE A 979 5.60 42.45 22.81
CA PHE A 979 4.70 42.81 23.91
C PHE A 979 3.25 42.52 23.52
N PRO A 980 2.37 42.09 24.46
CA PRO A 980 0.97 41.83 24.15
C PRO A 980 0.31 43.01 23.42
N THR A 981 -0.13 42.75 22.19
CA THR A 981 -0.67 43.75 21.27
C THR A 981 -1.93 43.18 20.62
N PHE A 982 -2.99 43.98 20.58
CA PHE A 982 -4.22 43.65 19.86
C PHE A 982 -4.13 44.19 18.43
N TYR A 983 -4.02 43.30 17.46
CA TYR A 983 -4.16 43.66 16.05
C TYR A 983 -5.64 43.60 15.68
N THR A 984 -6.18 44.66 15.09
CA THR A 984 -7.63 44.88 14.91
C THR A 984 -8.01 45.06 13.43
N ASP A 985 -9.29 44.93 13.14
CA ASP A 985 -9.94 45.33 11.88
C ASP A 985 -9.37 44.60 10.66
N PHE A 986 -9.44 43.27 10.72
CA PHE A 986 -9.00 42.37 9.64
C PHE A 986 -9.88 42.48 8.39
N PRO A 987 -9.35 42.14 7.20
CA PRO A 987 -10.17 42.07 5.98
C PRO A 987 -11.40 41.17 6.15
N LEU A 988 -12.55 41.60 5.63
CA LEU A 988 -13.82 40.89 5.79
C LEU A 988 -13.79 39.47 5.20
N GLU A 989 -13.14 39.31 4.07
CA GLU A 989 -13.07 38.07 3.30
C GLU A 989 -12.35 36.91 4.01
N THR A 990 -11.50 37.20 5.01
CA THR A 990 -10.81 36.18 5.82
C THR A 990 -11.53 35.90 7.14
N SER A 991 -12.69 36.52 7.38
CA SER A 991 -13.41 36.49 8.66
C SER A 991 -14.87 36.04 8.47
N PRO A 992 -15.12 34.76 8.14
CA PRO A 992 -16.44 34.26 7.69
C PRO A 992 -17.52 34.22 8.77
N LEU A 993 -17.13 34.26 10.06
CA LEU A 993 -18.03 34.23 11.22
C LEU A 993 -18.13 35.58 11.93
N THR A 994 -17.41 36.59 11.45
CA THR A 994 -17.29 37.91 12.07
C THR A 994 -18.16 38.93 11.35
N ARG A 995 -18.81 39.80 12.13
CA ARG A 995 -19.58 40.92 11.59
C ARG A 995 -18.68 41.89 10.83
N GLN A 996 -19.23 42.44 9.75
CA GLN A 996 -18.63 43.57 9.03
C GLN A 996 -18.41 44.76 9.97
N HIS A 997 -17.30 45.48 9.77
CA HIS A 997 -16.96 46.64 10.58
C HIS A 997 -17.96 47.78 10.39
N ARG A 998 -18.30 48.45 11.50
CA ARG A 998 -19.37 49.47 11.52
C ARG A 998 -19.09 50.72 10.68
N GLU A 999 -17.83 51.03 10.41
CA GLU A 999 -17.42 52.22 9.63
C GLU A 999 -16.83 51.90 8.25
N ASP A 1000 -16.14 50.77 8.11
CA ASP A 1000 -15.48 50.35 6.86
C ASP A 1000 -15.98 48.97 6.45
N PRO A 1001 -16.86 48.88 5.44
CA PRO A 1001 -17.48 47.62 5.05
C PRO A 1001 -16.48 46.61 4.46
N ALA A 1002 -15.26 47.00 4.11
CA ALA A 1002 -14.23 46.07 3.64
C ALA A 1002 -13.54 45.30 4.78
N LEU A 1003 -13.75 45.72 6.04
CA LEU A 1003 -13.13 45.14 7.23
C LEU A 1003 -14.16 44.40 8.09
N ALA A 1004 -13.67 43.60 9.03
CA ALA A 1004 -14.44 42.89 10.04
C ALA A 1004 -14.04 43.35 11.45
N GLU A 1005 -15.02 43.39 12.37
CA GLU A 1005 -14.77 43.67 13.80
C GLU A 1005 -14.17 42.43 14.49
N ARG A 1006 -12.90 42.18 14.17
CA ARG A 1006 -12.07 41.11 14.70
C ARG A 1006 -10.79 41.69 15.28
N TRP A 1007 -10.28 41.08 16.34
CA TRP A 1007 -8.90 41.25 16.73
C TRP A 1007 -8.21 39.93 17.00
N ASP A 1008 -6.89 39.92 16.79
CA ASP A 1008 -5.99 38.86 17.24
C ASP A 1008 -5.04 39.46 18.29
N LEU A 1009 -4.91 38.79 19.44
CA LEU A 1009 -3.98 39.13 20.50
C LEU A 1009 -2.67 38.39 20.24
N VAL A 1010 -1.62 39.13 19.95
CA VAL A 1010 -0.28 38.55 19.71
C VAL A 1010 0.64 38.98 20.83
N ALA A 1011 1.41 38.03 21.35
CA ALA A 1011 2.44 38.30 22.33
C ALA A 1011 3.64 37.39 22.10
N PHE A 1012 4.84 37.97 22.07
CA PHE A 1012 6.10 37.24 21.96
C PHE A 1012 6.18 36.33 20.72
N GLY A 1013 5.71 36.84 19.59
CA GLY A 1013 5.78 36.16 18.30
C GLY A 1013 4.71 35.10 18.05
N ALA A 1014 3.68 35.02 18.89
CA ALA A 1014 2.60 34.05 18.76
C ALA A 1014 1.22 34.66 19.04
N GLU A 1015 0.24 34.28 18.23
CA GLU A 1015 -1.18 34.52 18.49
C GLU A 1015 -1.65 33.75 19.74
N ILE A 1016 -2.18 34.48 20.73
CA ILE A 1016 -2.66 33.94 22.01
C ILE A 1016 -4.17 33.67 21.97
N GLY A 1017 -4.92 34.50 21.25
CA GLY A 1017 -6.36 34.38 21.09
C GLY A 1017 -6.92 35.43 20.15
N THR A 1018 -8.20 35.31 19.84
CA THR A 1018 -8.92 36.12 18.87
C THR A 1018 -10.32 36.40 19.38
N ALA A 1019 -10.93 37.53 19.01
CA ALA A 1019 -12.33 37.80 19.35
C ALA A 1019 -13.04 38.62 18.29
N TYR A 1020 -14.37 38.48 18.28
CA TYR A 1020 -15.25 38.96 17.24
C TYR A 1020 -16.42 39.74 17.82
N SER A 1021 -16.88 40.74 17.07
CA SER A 1021 -18.30 41.07 17.05
C SER A 1021 -18.98 40.02 16.18
N GLU A 1022 -19.81 39.17 16.78
CA GLU A 1022 -20.32 37.97 16.12
C GLU A 1022 -21.26 38.29 14.96
N LEU A 1023 -21.12 37.55 13.85
CA LEU A 1023 -22.09 37.60 12.77
C LEU A 1023 -23.38 36.87 13.19
N ILE A 1024 -24.41 37.64 13.52
CA ILE A 1024 -25.72 37.14 13.96
C ILE A 1024 -26.79 37.16 12.87
N ASP A 1025 -26.50 37.77 11.71
CA ASP A 1025 -27.43 37.81 10.57
C ASP A 1025 -27.42 36.45 9.86
N PRO A 1026 -28.52 35.66 9.93
CA PRO A 1026 -28.56 34.33 9.31
C PRO A 1026 -28.49 34.38 7.78
N VAL A 1027 -28.90 35.48 7.15
CA VAL A 1027 -28.88 35.64 5.69
C VAL A 1027 -27.44 35.83 5.21
N ASP A 1028 -26.69 36.72 5.85
CA ASP A 1028 -25.27 36.90 5.53
C ASP A 1028 -24.45 35.68 5.93
N GLN A 1029 -24.72 35.09 7.10
CA GLN A 1029 -24.00 33.90 7.56
C GLN A 1029 -24.17 32.72 6.59
N ARG A 1030 -25.38 32.52 6.03
CA ARG A 1030 -25.64 31.49 5.01
C ARG A 1030 -24.81 31.73 3.75
N ARG A 1031 -24.73 32.98 3.28
CA ARG A 1031 -23.92 33.34 2.10
C ARG A 1031 -22.45 32.98 2.31
N ARG A 1032 -21.87 33.35 3.46
CA ARG A 1032 -20.45 33.09 3.77
C ARG A 1032 -20.14 31.61 3.94
N LEU A 1033 -21.01 30.84 4.60
CA LEU A 1033 -20.82 29.38 4.73
C LEU A 1033 -20.99 28.66 3.39
N ALA A 1034 -21.87 29.14 2.51
CA ALA A 1034 -21.99 28.61 1.15
C ALA A 1034 -20.72 28.88 0.33
N GLU A 1035 -20.13 30.07 0.42
CA GLU A 1035 -18.85 30.41 -0.23
C GLU A 1035 -17.72 29.50 0.29
N GLN A 1036 -17.61 29.30 1.60
CA GLN A 1036 -16.64 28.38 2.21
C GLN A 1036 -16.84 26.93 1.74
N SER A 1037 -18.09 26.45 1.72
CA SER A 1037 -18.40 25.10 1.24
C SER A 1037 -18.05 24.91 -0.25
N MET A 1038 -18.13 25.96 -1.07
CA MET A 1038 -17.70 25.92 -2.48
C MET A 1038 -16.16 25.89 -2.59
N SER A 1039 -15.44 26.63 -1.74
CA SER A 1039 -13.98 26.53 -1.63
C SER A 1039 -13.55 25.11 -1.22
N ALA A 1040 -14.27 24.48 -0.30
CA ALA A 1040 -14.03 23.08 0.07
C ALA A 1040 -14.19 22.12 -1.12
N ALA A 1041 -15.23 22.32 -1.93
CA ALA A 1041 -15.45 21.56 -3.16
C ALA A 1041 -14.37 21.83 -4.23
N ALA A 1042 -13.74 23.01 -4.21
CA ALA A 1042 -12.64 23.39 -5.08
C ALA A 1042 -11.27 22.87 -4.61
N GLY A 1043 -11.20 22.18 -3.46
CA GLY A 1043 -10.00 21.49 -2.96
C GLY A 1043 -9.38 22.08 -1.69
N ASP A 1044 -10.02 23.08 -1.06
CA ASP A 1044 -9.61 23.58 0.25
C ASP A 1044 -10.03 22.58 1.36
N LEU A 1045 -9.06 21.97 2.03
CA LEU A 1045 -9.33 20.96 3.06
C LEU A 1045 -9.64 21.56 4.44
N GLU A 1046 -9.46 22.87 4.61
CA GLU A 1046 -9.65 23.60 5.88
C GLU A 1046 -10.93 24.43 5.90
N ALA A 1047 -11.54 24.65 4.73
CA ALA A 1047 -12.80 25.37 4.60
C ALA A 1047 -13.95 24.72 5.37
N MET A 1048 -14.80 25.56 5.98
CA MET A 1048 -15.92 25.12 6.81
C MET A 1048 -17.01 24.43 6.00
N GLN A 1049 -17.66 23.43 6.60
CA GLN A 1049 -18.86 22.83 6.04
C GLN A 1049 -20.11 23.67 6.35
N LEU A 1050 -21.09 23.63 5.45
CA LEU A 1050 -22.39 24.26 5.66
C LEU A 1050 -23.19 23.51 6.74
N ASP A 1051 -23.40 24.14 7.89
CA ASP A 1051 -24.21 23.62 8.99
C ASP A 1051 -25.63 24.23 8.97
N GLU A 1052 -26.57 23.52 8.35
CA GLU A 1052 -27.97 23.96 8.26
C GLU A 1052 -28.66 24.04 9.63
N SER A 1053 -28.24 23.21 10.61
CA SER A 1053 -28.78 23.25 11.97
C SER A 1053 -28.34 24.53 12.69
N PHE A 1054 -27.11 24.98 12.45
CA PHE A 1054 -26.61 26.25 12.97
C PHE A 1054 -27.36 27.45 12.36
N LEU A 1055 -27.51 27.47 11.04
CA LEU A 1055 -28.26 28.53 10.35
C LEU A 1055 -29.72 28.59 10.84
N SER A 1056 -30.37 27.44 10.94
CA SER A 1056 -31.73 27.35 11.48
C SER A 1056 -31.83 27.88 12.91
N ALA A 1057 -30.78 27.71 13.73
CA ALA A 1057 -30.74 28.28 15.07
C ALA A 1057 -30.63 29.82 15.03
N LEU A 1058 -29.75 30.38 14.20
CA LEU A 1058 -29.62 31.84 14.06
C LEU A 1058 -30.91 32.51 13.55
N GLU A 1059 -31.73 31.81 12.77
CA GLU A 1059 -33.05 32.29 12.33
C GLU A 1059 -34.04 32.50 13.49
N PHE A 1060 -33.82 31.89 14.66
CA PHE A 1060 -34.56 32.19 15.90
C PHE A 1060 -34.06 33.44 16.64
N ALA A 1061 -33.18 34.22 16.00
CA ALA A 1061 -32.57 35.45 16.47
C ALA A 1061 -31.56 35.27 17.60
N MET A 1062 -30.28 35.44 17.26
CA MET A 1062 -29.21 35.60 18.24
C MET A 1062 -29.06 37.09 18.60
N PRO A 1063 -28.95 37.48 19.89
CA PRO A 1063 -28.67 38.87 20.26
C PRO A 1063 -27.28 39.29 19.77
N PRO A 1064 -27.02 40.60 19.54
CA PRO A 1064 -25.66 41.09 19.27
C PRO A 1064 -24.71 40.55 20.32
N THR A 1065 -23.59 39.93 19.94
CA THR A 1065 -22.76 39.16 20.86
C THR A 1065 -21.29 39.41 20.54
N GLY A 1066 -20.48 39.56 21.59
CA GLY A 1066 -19.03 39.44 21.48
C GLY A 1066 -18.65 37.99 21.76
N GLY A 1067 -17.78 37.41 20.94
CA GLY A 1067 -17.23 36.08 21.19
C GLY A 1067 -15.71 36.10 21.20
N LEU A 1068 -15.12 35.26 22.03
CA LEU A 1068 -13.69 35.18 22.33
C LEU A 1068 -13.24 33.73 22.19
N GLY A 1069 -12.15 33.50 21.48
CA GLY A 1069 -11.39 32.26 21.49
C GLY A 1069 -9.98 32.49 22.04
N LEU A 1070 -9.61 31.79 23.10
CA LEU A 1070 -8.31 31.91 23.77
C LEU A 1070 -7.60 30.55 23.79
N GLY A 1071 -6.38 30.49 23.27
CA GLY A 1071 -5.52 29.31 23.39
C GLY A 1071 -4.97 29.20 24.81
N VAL A 1072 -5.57 28.39 25.67
CA VAL A 1072 -5.16 28.22 27.08
C VAL A 1072 -3.71 27.75 27.17
N ASP A 1073 -3.30 26.83 26.30
CA ASP A 1073 -1.92 26.37 26.19
C ASP A 1073 -0.95 27.53 25.92
N ARG A 1074 -1.25 28.35 24.89
CA ARG A 1074 -0.42 29.48 24.49
C ARG A 1074 -0.41 30.59 25.54
N ALA A 1075 -1.53 30.86 26.19
CA ALA A 1075 -1.61 31.81 27.30
C ALA A 1075 -0.71 31.39 28.48
N ILE A 1076 -0.73 30.11 28.87
CA ILE A 1076 0.15 29.61 29.93
C ILE A 1076 1.62 29.65 29.49
N MET A 1077 1.93 29.28 28.24
CA MET A 1077 3.29 29.42 27.68
C MET A 1077 3.78 30.86 27.73
N MET A 1078 2.93 31.82 27.31
CA MET A 1078 3.20 33.24 27.35
C MET A 1078 3.54 33.69 28.78
N LEU A 1079 2.79 33.26 29.79
CA LEU A 1079 3.00 33.69 31.17
C LEU A 1079 4.23 33.05 31.82
N LEU A 1080 4.50 31.78 31.52
CA LEU A 1080 5.59 31.01 32.14
C LEU A 1080 6.92 31.05 31.37
N GLY A 1081 6.93 31.54 30.12
CA GLY A 1081 8.13 31.55 29.29
C GLY A 1081 8.58 30.14 28.89
N ALA A 1082 7.64 29.23 28.70
CA ALA A 1082 7.90 27.81 28.44
C ALA A 1082 7.29 27.36 27.11
N ASN A 1083 7.86 26.32 26.51
CA ASN A 1083 7.32 25.66 25.31
C ASN A 1083 6.02 24.87 25.64
N ILE A 1084 5.11 24.68 24.66
CA ILE A 1084 3.87 23.90 24.81
C ILE A 1084 4.14 22.50 25.37
N ARG A 1085 5.21 21.83 24.91
CA ARG A 1085 5.58 20.49 25.34
C ARG A 1085 5.98 20.42 26.81
N ALA A 1086 6.51 21.53 27.36
CA ALA A 1086 6.91 21.61 28.76
C ALA A 1086 5.71 21.84 29.69
N THR A 1087 4.65 22.50 29.20
CA THR A 1087 3.43 22.79 29.99
C THR A 1087 2.36 21.71 29.86
N LEU A 1088 2.42 20.86 28.83
CA LEU A 1088 1.56 19.68 28.69
C LEU A 1088 2.08 18.50 29.53
N ALA A 1089 1.16 17.80 30.20
CA ALA A 1089 1.53 16.61 30.96
C ALA A 1089 2.04 15.48 30.05
N PHE A 1090 1.40 15.28 28.89
CA PHE A 1090 1.76 14.27 27.89
C PHE A 1090 1.53 14.81 26.47
N PRO A 1091 2.50 15.55 25.89
CA PRO A 1091 2.41 15.98 24.50
C PRO A 1091 2.45 14.79 23.52
N PHE A 1092 1.84 14.94 22.34
CA PHE A 1092 1.82 13.88 21.33
C PHE A 1092 3.23 13.61 20.80
N VAL A 1093 3.59 12.33 20.67
CA VAL A 1093 4.88 11.88 20.10
C VAL A 1093 4.65 10.80 19.07
N ARG A 1094 5.41 10.88 17.96
CA ARG A 1094 5.42 9.82 16.96
C ARG A 1094 6.01 8.52 17.56
N PRO A 1095 5.27 7.38 17.54
CA PRO A 1095 5.78 6.10 18.05
C PRO A 1095 7.08 5.67 17.34
N GLN A 1096 7.97 4.98 18.06
CA GLN A 1096 9.07 4.23 17.44
C GLN A 1096 8.48 2.93 16.86
N GLN A 1097 8.73 2.67 15.58
CA GLN A 1097 8.33 1.42 14.92
C GLN A 1097 9.25 0.27 15.29
#